data_AF-A0AAD9VG36-F1
#
_entry.id   AF-A0AAD9VG36-F1
#
_cell.length_a   1.000
_cell.length_b   1.000
_cell.length_c   1.000
_cell.angle_alpha   90.00
_cell.angle_beta   90.00
_cell.angle_gamma   90.00
#
_symmetry.space_group_name_H-M   'P 1'
#
loop_
_entity.id
_entity.type
_entity.pdbx_description
1 polymer ?
#
loop_
_entity_poly.entity_id
_entity_poly.type
_entity_poly.pdbx_seq_one_letter_code
_entity_poly.pdbx_strand_id
1 'polypeptide(L)'
;MRVCQPVRPCLVPISGIVVYNISSTSLLVKWKYERQILWPNEQRSFNITFNRTVNETKETLTANASLESLELRDLEAFTWYCVKVQLVTVGGVGRESPCVFARTDQDVPCSSPTGLLAHAQLSPSKIRAKWRALPDWCWRGTPRGYSILVKVNDTVHMENKTWSGNYTVGPLSTGFRLEGLSIHTRYSLRVAALTDKGTGPYSDAIQIAPPLIMSLNNSVNESRTSPTGLLPALLPDMIADSCGVCHAHKRTVIIFTKEKASIHKMTSSLNDHSQLNLPISMAPNVPFFREGWVFLPVVEVAGVAVLMRKPNTGAYAGQLGSSILLLWPIICVMLALYFALGLAVWILEKYENPDQFSPRLPKGWSEGIWWVFVSMTTIGYGDRYPISVPGRLLAICIILTGIIINALFISAMASSLTVFVSDETANPERGSKIGVVKGNVEHSLGMRINGSKGVTSIPFSTKDSLLQGLKSRTLDGALIDVLTVDPFIKALNNSNFQVAKIIPKKFYFGITLTGEAKYLAKYFEKYIKSISIESLAEQRPVTIQEKSSPQDDKPSESSHEDVIPFMDPGTELFKRALMISGFGLVVCVICGLIYHFAKASLKCRQDKPRDPNEKLIALRAEMREILDEFHKRVQKRYCALKIKQRKQLLKLTRSAQAKSNMGL
;
A
#
# COMPACT_ATOMS: atom_id res chain seq x y z
N MET A 1 -84.50 84.69 -52.38
CA MET A 1 -83.55 83.87 -51.60
C MET A 1 -82.62 83.16 -52.58
N ARG A 2 -81.37 83.61 -52.70
CA ARG A 2 -80.30 82.85 -53.35
C ARG A 2 -79.36 82.41 -52.22
N VAL A 3 -79.39 81.13 -51.91
CA VAL A 3 -78.48 80.50 -50.97
C VAL A 3 -77.10 80.48 -51.64
N CYS A 4 -76.17 81.31 -51.18
CA CYS A 4 -74.77 81.19 -51.55
C CYS A 4 -74.22 79.92 -50.90
N GLN A 5 -73.86 78.92 -51.72
CA GLN A 5 -73.07 77.78 -51.28
C GLN A 5 -71.67 78.27 -50.84
N PRO A 6 -71.07 77.67 -49.80
CA PRO A 6 -69.69 77.95 -49.44
C PRO A 6 -68.77 77.46 -50.57
N VAL A 7 -68.06 78.41 -51.17
CA VAL A 7 -66.99 78.17 -52.14
C VAL A 7 -65.84 77.45 -51.42
N ARG A 8 -65.29 76.39 -52.03
CA ARG A 8 -64.09 75.69 -51.53
C ARG A 8 -63.02 76.72 -51.16
N PRO A 9 -62.44 76.69 -49.95
CA PRO A 9 -61.37 77.61 -49.60
C PRO A 9 -60.20 77.47 -50.59
N CYS A 10 -59.75 78.61 -51.11
CA CYS A 10 -58.57 78.69 -51.96
C CYS A 10 -57.36 78.04 -51.29
N LEU A 11 -56.54 77.38 -52.13
CA LEU A 11 -55.28 76.73 -51.78
C LEU A 11 -54.34 77.71 -51.07
N VAL A 12 -54.30 77.69 -49.73
CA VAL A 12 -53.16 78.26 -48.99
C VAL A 12 -52.10 77.15 -48.87
N PRO A 13 -50.94 77.28 -49.53
CA PRO A 13 -49.87 76.29 -49.40
C PRO A 13 -49.28 76.41 -48.00
N ILE A 14 -49.36 75.31 -47.23
CA ILE A 14 -48.59 75.16 -46.00
C ILE A 14 -47.11 75.19 -46.42
N SER A 15 -46.34 76.14 -45.90
CA SER A 15 -44.93 76.34 -46.27
C SER A 15 -44.03 76.17 -45.05
N GLY A 16 -42.79 75.72 -45.27
CA GLY A 16 -41.81 75.53 -44.19
C GLY A 16 -42.16 74.42 -43.20
N ILE A 17 -42.56 73.24 -43.70
CA ILE A 17 -42.72 72.04 -42.87
C ILE A 17 -41.33 71.50 -42.53
N VAL A 18 -41.02 71.41 -41.24
CA VAL A 18 -39.77 70.83 -40.74
C VAL A 18 -40.12 69.77 -39.71
N VAL A 19 -39.55 68.59 -39.85
CA VAL A 19 -39.74 67.48 -38.93
C VAL A 19 -38.41 67.19 -38.25
N TYR A 20 -38.40 67.15 -36.92
CA TYR A 20 -37.22 66.77 -36.13
C TYR A 20 -37.50 65.55 -35.27
N ASN A 21 -36.47 64.73 -35.08
CA ASN A 21 -36.44 63.65 -34.11
C ASN A 21 -36.34 64.23 -32.69
N ILE A 22 -37.25 63.79 -31.81
CA ILE A 22 -37.17 64.08 -30.37
C ILE A 22 -36.69 62.85 -29.62
N SER A 23 -37.22 61.67 -29.97
CA SER A 23 -36.91 60.41 -29.32
C SER A 23 -36.89 59.26 -30.32
N SER A 24 -36.59 58.05 -29.84
CA SER A 24 -36.66 56.84 -30.65
C SER A 24 -38.09 56.51 -31.08
N THR A 25 -39.13 57.08 -30.45
CA THR A 25 -40.54 56.79 -30.77
C THR A 25 -41.35 58.05 -31.07
N SER A 26 -40.71 59.22 -31.14
CA SER A 26 -41.40 60.48 -31.42
C SER A 26 -40.67 61.44 -32.37
N LEU A 27 -41.49 62.07 -33.22
CA LEU A 27 -41.07 63.10 -34.17
C LEU A 27 -41.90 64.36 -33.93
N LEU A 28 -41.26 65.53 -33.93
CA LEU A 28 -41.98 66.80 -33.86
C LEU A 28 -42.10 67.40 -35.24
N VAL A 29 -43.35 67.64 -35.65
CA VAL A 29 -43.69 68.28 -36.91
C VAL A 29 -43.97 69.75 -36.61
N LYS A 30 -43.24 70.66 -37.24
CA LYS A 30 -43.51 72.09 -37.22
C LYS A 30 -43.91 72.56 -38.60
N TRP A 31 -44.93 73.41 -38.68
CA TRP A 31 -45.38 74.00 -39.94
C TRP A 31 -45.69 75.48 -39.75
N LYS A 32 -45.51 76.26 -40.82
CA LYS A 32 -45.96 77.65 -40.87
C LYS A 32 -47.12 77.76 -41.85
N TYR A 33 -48.10 78.57 -41.49
CA TYR A 33 -49.20 78.90 -42.38
C TYR A 33 -49.51 80.39 -42.27
N GLU A 34 -49.82 81.01 -43.40
CA GLU A 34 -50.10 82.44 -43.45
C GLU A 34 -51.59 82.68 -43.18
N ARG A 35 -51.91 83.45 -42.14
CA ARG A 35 -53.29 83.68 -41.70
C ARG A 35 -53.91 84.78 -42.56
N GLN A 36 -54.74 84.42 -43.55
CA GLN A 36 -55.53 85.40 -44.30
C GLN A 36 -56.73 85.91 -43.47
N ILE A 37 -56.89 87.25 -43.41
CA ILE A 37 -57.89 87.98 -42.61
C ILE A 37 -59.22 88.08 -43.39
N LEU A 38 -59.82 86.96 -43.77
CA LEU A 38 -61.09 87.01 -44.53
C LEU A 38 -62.29 86.37 -43.82
N TRP A 39 -62.12 85.64 -42.72
CA TRP A 39 -63.24 85.04 -41.98
C TRP A 39 -62.91 84.91 -40.47
N PRO A 40 -63.53 85.73 -39.58
CA PRO A 40 -63.20 85.73 -38.15
C PRO A 40 -63.75 84.55 -37.33
N ASN A 41 -64.71 83.76 -37.85
CA ASN A 41 -65.40 82.71 -37.08
C ASN A 41 -65.32 81.27 -37.68
N GLU A 42 -64.29 80.94 -38.46
CA GLU A 42 -64.10 79.56 -38.93
C GLU A 42 -63.28 78.71 -37.96
N GLN A 43 -63.84 77.58 -37.52
CA GLN A 43 -63.08 76.53 -36.83
C GLN A 43 -62.17 75.83 -37.84
N ARG A 44 -60.86 75.84 -37.56
CA ARG A 44 -59.81 75.25 -38.41
C ARG A 44 -59.10 74.13 -37.67
N SER A 45 -58.63 73.12 -38.39
CA SER A 45 -57.75 72.09 -37.84
C SER A 45 -56.73 71.65 -38.89
N PHE A 46 -55.63 71.07 -38.43
CA PHE A 46 -54.60 70.49 -39.30
C PHE A 46 -54.65 68.97 -39.17
N ASN A 47 -54.73 68.27 -40.29
CA ASN A 47 -54.55 66.83 -40.35
C ASN A 47 -53.10 66.53 -40.70
N ILE A 48 -52.39 65.88 -39.79
CA ILE A 48 -51.03 65.39 -40.01
C ILE A 48 -51.16 63.91 -40.35
N THR A 49 -50.81 63.55 -41.58
CA THR A 49 -50.79 62.16 -42.03
C THR A 49 -49.36 61.66 -42.08
N PHE A 50 -49.09 60.48 -41.51
CA PHE A 50 -47.78 59.86 -41.57
C PHE A 50 -47.87 58.36 -41.88
N ASN A 51 -46.88 57.87 -42.62
CA ASN A 51 -46.72 56.45 -42.97
C ASN A 51 -45.25 56.12 -43.23
N ARG A 52 -44.84 54.84 -43.10
CA ARG A 52 -43.44 54.43 -43.29
C ARG A 52 -43.10 54.31 -44.77
N THR A 53 -44.02 53.73 -45.53
CA THR A 53 -43.93 53.59 -46.98
C THR A 53 -45.20 54.10 -47.65
N VAL A 54 -45.10 54.47 -48.93
CA VAL A 54 -46.21 55.03 -49.72
C VAL A 54 -47.42 54.08 -49.79
N ASN A 55 -47.21 52.78 -49.59
CA ASN A 55 -48.21 51.72 -49.70
C ASN A 55 -48.85 51.28 -48.38
N GLU A 56 -48.37 51.78 -47.23
CA GLU A 56 -48.95 51.46 -45.92
C GLU A 56 -50.16 52.33 -45.57
N THR A 57 -50.97 51.85 -44.62
CA THR A 57 -52.11 52.59 -44.05
C THR A 57 -51.64 53.92 -43.46
N LYS A 58 -52.23 55.02 -43.92
CA LYS A 58 -51.94 56.37 -43.41
C LYS A 58 -52.55 56.54 -42.02
N GLU A 59 -51.74 56.80 -41.01
CA GLU A 59 -52.22 57.27 -39.72
C GLU A 59 -52.42 58.78 -39.79
N THR A 60 -53.52 59.29 -39.21
CA THR A 60 -53.89 60.70 -39.26
C THR A 60 -54.17 61.23 -37.87
N LEU A 61 -53.48 62.30 -37.49
CA LEU A 61 -53.72 63.02 -36.23
C LEU A 61 -54.24 64.43 -36.53
N THR A 62 -55.23 64.88 -35.77
CA THR A 62 -55.84 66.20 -35.92
C THR A 62 -55.29 67.16 -34.86
N ALA A 63 -54.69 68.26 -35.29
CA ALA A 63 -54.25 69.36 -34.43
C ALA A 63 -55.18 70.58 -34.53
N ASN A 64 -55.35 71.31 -33.43
CA ASN A 64 -56.18 72.51 -33.37
C ASN A 64 -55.56 73.69 -34.14
N ALA A 65 -56.37 74.66 -34.58
CA ALA A 65 -55.96 75.84 -35.35
C ALA A 65 -54.82 76.70 -34.74
N SER A 66 -54.67 76.66 -33.41
CA SER A 66 -53.72 77.47 -32.66
C SER A 66 -52.34 76.82 -32.48
N LEU A 67 -52.20 75.54 -32.86
CA LEU A 67 -50.94 74.82 -32.74
C LEU A 67 -50.19 74.87 -34.07
N GLU A 68 -48.93 75.32 -34.03
CA GLU A 68 -47.99 75.30 -35.17
C GLU A 68 -47.00 74.11 -35.09
N SER A 69 -47.18 73.26 -34.09
CA SER A 69 -46.34 72.08 -33.86
C SER A 69 -47.13 70.93 -33.24
N LEU A 70 -46.87 69.71 -33.68
CA LEU A 70 -47.44 68.48 -33.12
C LEU A 70 -46.37 67.39 -32.97
N GLU A 71 -46.34 66.76 -31.79
CA GLU A 71 -45.50 65.59 -31.54
C GLU A 71 -46.25 64.32 -31.97
N LEU A 72 -45.67 63.61 -32.94
CA LEU A 72 -46.06 62.25 -33.31
C LEU A 72 -45.46 61.29 -32.28
N ARG A 73 -46.28 60.45 -31.66
CA ARG A 73 -45.86 59.45 -30.64
C ARG A 73 -46.13 58.04 -31.17
N ASP A 74 -45.60 57.04 -30.45
CA ASP A 74 -45.77 55.62 -30.75
C ASP A 74 -45.21 55.17 -32.11
N LEU A 75 -44.18 55.87 -32.60
CA LEU A 75 -43.47 55.52 -33.83
C LEU A 75 -42.43 54.41 -33.58
N GLU A 76 -42.13 53.60 -34.59
CA GLU A 76 -41.02 52.64 -34.52
C GLU A 76 -39.65 53.34 -34.52
N ALA A 77 -38.74 52.80 -33.71
CA ALA A 77 -37.36 53.28 -33.59
C ALA A 77 -36.53 53.05 -34.86
N PHE A 78 -35.61 53.99 -35.09
CA PHE A 78 -34.68 54.00 -36.22
C PHE A 78 -35.33 53.80 -37.60
N THR A 79 -36.57 54.26 -37.77
CA THR A 79 -37.39 54.03 -38.97
C THR A 79 -37.70 55.34 -39.69
N TRP A 80 -37.70 55.33 -41.03
CA TRP A 80 -38.05 56.48 -41.85
C TRP A 80 -39.57 56.63 -41.96
N TYR A 81 -40.06 57.85 -41.73
CA TYR A 81 -41.47 58.22 -41.87
C TYR A 81 -41.64 59.34 -42.89
N CYS A 82 -42.65 59.19 -43.74
CA CYS A 82 -43.15 60.22 -44.62
C CYS A 82 -44.25 61.00 -43.88
N VAL A 83 -44.02 62.28 -43.60
CA VAL A 83 -45.01 63.14 -42.93
C VAL A 83 -45.57 64.15 -43.93
N LYS A 84 -46.89 64.32 -43.92
CA LYS A 84 -47.61 65.34 -44.68
C LYS A 84 -48.59 66.08 -43.78
N VAL A 85 -48.80 67.36 -44.07
CA VAL A 85 -49.75 68.20 -43.34
C VAL A 85 -50.81 68.72 -44.30
N GLN A 86 -52.06 68.71 -43.86
CA GLN A 86 -53.23 69.11 -44.63
C GLN A 86 -54.12 70.03 -43.80
N LEU A 87 -54.56 71.14 -44.36
CA LEU A 87 -55.47 72.07 -43.68
C LEU A 87 -56.93 71.60 -43.83
N VAL A 88 -57.70 71.62 -42.74
CA VAL A 88 -59.13 71.31 -42.71
C VAL A 88 -59.91 72.54 -42.28
N THR A 89 -60.95 72.87 -43.04
CA THR A 89 -61.87 73.99 -42.79
C THR A 89 -63.32 73.51 -42.89
N VAL A 90 -64.27 74.33 -42.46
CA VAL A 90 -65.71 74.04 -42.59
C VAL A 90 -66.13 73.82 -44.05
N GLY A 91 -65.45 74.48 -45.00
CA GLY A 91 -65.69 74.34 -46.44
C GLY A 91 -65.01 73.13 -47.11
N GLY A 92 -64.27 72.31 -46.36
CA GLY A 92 -63.62 71.09 -46.85
C GLY A 92 -62.13 71.00 -46.54
N VAL A 93 -61.51 69.96 -47.10
CA VAL A 93 -60.11 69.58 -46.86
C VAL A 93 -59.21 70.15 -47.98
N GLY A 94 -58.11 70.81 -47.59
CA GLY A 94 -57.10 71.38 -48.50
C GLY A 94 -56.19 70.32 -49.14
N ARG A 95 -55.22 70.76 -49.96
CA ARG A 95 -54.24 69.85 -50.60
C ARG A 95 -53.21 69.35 -49.58
N GLU A 96 -52.82 68.08 -49.65
CA GLU A 96 -51.69 67.54 -48.88
C GLU A 96 -50.39 68.27 -49.25
N SER A 97 -49.53 68.52 -48.25
CA SER A 97 -48.16 68.99 -48.48
C SER A 97 -47.30 67.94 -49.20
N PRO A 98 -46.15 68.33 -49.78
CA PRO A 98 -45.10 67.38 -50.13
C PRO A 98 -44.70 66.53 -48.92
N CYS A 99 -44.28 65.30 -49.19
CA CYS A 99 -43.78 64.39 -48.16
C CYS A 99 -42.43 64.89 -47.62
N VAL A 100 -42.34 65.09 -46.31
CA VAL A 100 -41.07 65.34 -45.63
C VAL A 100 -40.64 64.04 -44.94
N PHE A 101 -39.49 63.51 -45.36
CA PHE A 101 -38.92 62.30 -44.76
C PHE A 101 -38.10 62.66 -43.53
N ALA A 102 -38.42 62.03 -42.40
CA ALA A 102 -37.64 62.12 -41.18
C ALA A 102 -37.47 60.72 -40.57
N ARG A 103 -36.36 60.51 -39.87
CA ARG A 103 -36.07 59.24 -39.20
C ARG A 103 -36.12 59.44 -37.69
N THR A 104 -36.78 58.52 -36.99
CA THR A 104 -36.74 58.48 -35.52
C THR A 104 -35.33 58.19 -35.00
N ASP A 105 -35.04 58.56 -33.76
CA ASP A 105 -33.74 58.27 -33.17
C ASP A 105 -33.46 56.77 -33.02
N GLN A 106 -32.18 56.43 -32.90
CA GLN A 106 -31.75 55.08 -32.53
C GLN A 106 -32.19 54.75 -31.11
N ASP A 107 -32.40 53.46 -30.85
CA ASP A 107 -32.71 52.88 -29.55
C ASP A 107 -31.87 51.62 -29.27
N VAL A 108 -32.05 51.04 -28.08
CA VAL A 108 -31.52 49.72 -27.74
C VAL A 108 -32.31 48.61 -28.46
N PRO A 109 -31.68 47.45 -28.73
CA PRO A 109 -32.36 46.31 -29.33
C PRO A 109 -33.60 45.85 -28.57
N CYS A 110 -34.59 45.38 -29.32
CA CYS A 110 -35.92 45.08 -28.81
C CYS A 110 -36.00 43.80 -27.96
N SER A 111 -35.12 42.83 -28.21
CA SER A 111 -35.16 41.48 -27.61
C SER A 111 -33.75 40.90 -27.49
N SER A 112 -33.59 39.85 -26.67
CA SER A 112 -32.35 39.08 -26.58
C SER A 112 -32.20 38.13 -27.79
N PRO A 113 -30.96 37.75 -28.17
CA PRO A 113 -30.72 36.71 -29.16
C PRO A 113 -31.31 35.36 -28.73
N THR A 114 -31.88 34.60 -29.67
CA THR A 114 -32.51 33.30 -29.38
C THR A 114 -31.55 32.14 -29.64
N GLY A 115 -31.82 30.98 -29.01
CA GLY A 115 -31.06 29.75 -29.24
C GLY A 115 -29.62 29.79 -28.74
N LEU A 116 -29.38 30.44 -27.59
CA LEU A 116 -28.08 30.38 -26.93
C LEU A 116 -27.77 28.93 -26.57
N LEU A 117 -26.67 28.42 -27.10
CA LEU A 117 -26.14 27.10 -26.85
C LEU A 117 -24.66 27.25 -26.55
N ALA A 118 -24.23 26.80 -25.38
CA ALA A 118 -22.83 26.78 -25.05
C ALA A 118 -22.40 25.37 -24.65
N HIS A 119 -21.35 24.91 -25.32
CA HIS A 119 -20.81 23.57 -25.16
C HIS A 119 -19.34 23.72 -24.82
N ALA A 120 -18.91 22.98 -23.82
CA ALA A 120 -17.50 22.84 -23.54
C ALA A 120 -16.88 21.94 -24.62
N GLN A 121 -15.76 22.38 -25.19
CA GLN A 121 -15.01 21.54 -26.13
C GLN A 121 -14.24 20.48 -25.31
N LEU A 122 -13.59 19.49 -25.93
CA LEU A 122 -12.70 18.52 -25.23
C LEU A 122 -11.44 19.18 -24.60
N SER A 123 -11.54 20.38 -24.05
CA SER A 123 -10.48 21.14 -23.40
C SER A 123 -11.03 21.76 -22.11
N PRO A 124 -10.36 21.55 -20.96
CA PRO A 124 -10.85 21.99 -19.64
C PRO A 124 -10.85 23.51 -19.47
N SER A 125 -10.16 24.25 -20.36
CA SER A 125 -10.02 25.71 -20.29
C SER A 125 -10.81 26.47 -21.35
N LYS A 126 -11.66 25.79 -22.15
CA LYS A 126 -12.30 26.38 -23.34
C LYS A 126 -13.79 26.04 -23.46
N ILE A 127 -14.62 27.07 -23.57
CA ILE A 127 -16.07 26.96 -23.85
C ILE A 127 -16.40 27.70 -25.14
N ARG A 128 -17.24 27.09 -25.99
CA ARG A 128 -17.77 27.72 -27.20
C ARG A 128 -19.25 27.97 -27.05
N ALA A 129 -19.64 29.24 -27.13
CA ALA A 129 -21.02 29.70 -27.17
C ALA A 129 -21.46 30.00 -28.61
N LYS A 130 -22.71 29.69 -28.95
CA LYS A 130 -23.36 29.97 -30.21
C LYS A 130 -24.79 30.49 -29.97
N TRP A 131 -25.27 31.40 -30.78
CA TRP A 131 -26.64 31.94 -30.72
C TRP A 131 -27.15 32.27 -32.14
N ARG A 132 -28.44 32.57 -32.29
CA ARG A 132 -29.02 33.05 -33.55
C ARG A 132 -28.99 34.57 -33.61
N ALA A 133 -28.75 35.10 -34.81
CA ALA A 133 -28.73 36.54 -35.04
C ALA A 133 -30.12 37.17 -34.86
N LEU A 134 -30.17 38.43 -34.42
CA LEU A 134 -31.43 39.18 -34.36
C LEU A 134 -31.92 39.56 -35.76
N PRO A 135 -33.24 39.55 -35.99
CA PRO A 135 -33.84 40.17 -37.18
C PRO A 135 -33.54 41.67 -37.28
N ASP A 136 -33.43 42.19 -38.50
CA ASP A 136 -33.04 43.59 -38.77
C ASP A 136 -33.93 44.63 -38.07
N TRP A 137 -35.26 44.40 -38.05
CA TRP A 137 -36.23 45.29 -37.42
C TRP A 137 -36.09 45.39 -35.89
N CYS A 138 -35.45 44.41 -35.24
CA CYS A 138 -35.31 44.39 -33.79
C CYS A 138 -34.05 45.11 -33.30
N TRP A 139 -33.09 45.41 -34.18
CA TRP A 139 -31.87 46.14 -33.80
C TRP A 139 -32.17 47.57 -33.37
N ARG A 140 -33.18 48.22 -33.97
CA ARG A 140 -33.62 49.59 -33.63
C ARG A 140 -32.47 50.62 -33.61
N GLY A 141 -31.38 50.37 -34.34
CA GLY A 141 -30.19 51.22 -34.39
C GLY A 141 -29.06 50.58 -35.20
N THR A 142 -27.90 51.23 -35.22
CA THR A 142 -26.70 50.70 -35.89
C THR A 142 -26.11 49.55 -35.08
N PRO A 143 -26.00 48.32 -35.64
CA PRO A 143 -25.52 47.16 -34.92
C PRO A 143 -24.01 47.26 -34.65
N ARG A 144 -23.61 47.32 -33.37
CA ARG A 144 -22.20 47.27 -32.96
C ARG A 144 -21.74 45.85 -32.70
N GLY A 145 -22.63 44.97 -32.26
CA GLY A 145 -22.23 43.63 -31.87
C GLY A 145 -23.16 42.92 -30.91
N TYR A 146 -22.59 41.95 -30.21
CA TYR A 146 -23.20 41.29 -29.07
C TYR A 146 -22.34 41.46 -27.83
N SER A 147 -22.96 41.73 -26.69
CA SER A 147 -22.36 41.75 -25.36
C SER A 147 -22.63 40.42 -24.67
N ILE A 148 -21.56 39.73 -24.27
CA ILE A 148 -21.58 38.46 -23.55
C ILE A 148 -21.18 38.74 -22.11
N LEU A 149 -22.12 38.49 -21.20
CA LEU A 149 -21.90 38.59 -19.77
C LEU A 149 -21.60 37.21 -19.21
N VAL A 150 -20.39 37.06 -18.66
CA VAL A 150 -19.96 35.85 -17.97
C VAL A 150 -19.91 36.16 -16.47
N LYS A 151 -20.65 35.40 -15.67
CA LYS A 151 -20.60 35.46 -14.21
C LYS A 151 -20.11 34.12 -13.65
N VAL A 152 -19.22 34.18 -12.68
CA VAL A 152 -18.83 33.02 -11.87
C VAL A 152 -19.63 33.10 -10.58
N ASN A 153 -20.55 32.16 -10.38
CA ASN A 153 -21.45 32.18 -9.23
C ASN A 153 -20.86 31.47 -8.01
N ASP A 154 -20.09 30.39 -8.22
CA ASP A 154 -19.44 29.63 -7.15
C ASP A 154 -18.01 29.28 -7.57
N THR A 155 -17.03 29.91 -6.93
CA THR A 155 -15.67 29.39 -6.83
C THR A 155 -15.60 28.57 -5.55
N VAL A 156 -15.56 27.24 -5.66
CA VAL A 156 -15.55 26.36 -4.48
C VAL A 156 -14.32 26.64 -3.57
N HIS A 157 -13.28 27.32 -4.06
CA HIS A 157 -12.00 27.47 -3.33
C HIS A 157 -11.31 28.84 -3.33
N MET A 158 -11.98 29.93 -3.73
CA MET A 158 -11.47 31.28 -3.44
C MET A 158 -12.62 32.18 -3.03
N GLU A 159 -12.78 32.34 -1.70
CA GLU A 159 -13.51 33.44 -1.04
C GLU A 159 -14.77 33.94 -1.76
N ASN A 160 -15.70 33.08 -2.19
CA ASN A 160 -16.94 33.48 -2.89
C ASN A 160 -16.74 34.66 -3.86
N LYS A 161 -15.62 34.69 -4.59
CA LYS A 161 -15.30 35.82 -5.47
C LYS A 161 -16.16 35.66 -6.70
N THR A 162 -17.32 36.30 -6.66
CA THR A 162 -18.19 36.47 -7.82
C THR A 162 -17.45 37.36 -8.82
N TRP A 163 -16.84 36.74 -9.81
CA TRP A 163 -16.24 37.46 -10.92
C TRP A 163 -17.28 37.65 -12.02
N SER A 164 -17.34 38.85 -12.58
CA SER A 164 -18.13 39.14 -13.77
C SER A 164 -17.27 39.79 -14.85
N GLY A 165 -17.23 39.17 -16.03
CA GLY A 165 -16.59 39.72 -17.21
C GLY A 165 -17.62 40.05 -18.28
N ASN A 166 -17.42 41.16 -18.99
CA ASN A 166 -18.21 41.52 -20.17
C ASN A 166 -17.33 41.50 -21.41
N TYR A 167 -17.75 40.77 -22.43
CA TYR A 167 -17.04 40.62 -23.70
C TYR A 167 -17.90 41.09 -24.86
N THR A 168 -17.31 41.78 -25.82
CA THR A 168 -18.01 42.27 -27.01
C THR A 168 -17.50 41.57 -28.27
N VAL A 169 -18.42 41.09 -29.11
CA VAL A 169 -18.11 40.51 -30.43
C VAL A 169 -18.79 41.30 -31.53
N GLY A 170 -18.28 41.20 -32.77
CA GLY A 170 -18.83 41.93 -33.91
C GLY A 170 -20.27 41.55 -34.27
N PRO A 171 -20.95 42.38 -35.09
CA PRO A 171 -22.38 42.23 -35.39
C PRO A 171 -22.70 41.00 -36.25
N LEU A 172 -21.73 40.51 -37.03
CA LEU A 172 -21.84 39.29 -37.84
C LEU A 172 -21.46 38.02 -37.06
N SER A 173 -20.94 38.15 -35.84
CA SER A 173 -20.48 37.02 -35.04
C SER A 173 -21.66 36.37 -34.31
N THR A 174 -21.97 35.12 -34.66
CA THR A 174 -23.00 34.28 -34.00
C THR A 174 -22.40 33.27 -33.02
N GLY A 175 -21.15 33.48 -32.63
CA GLY A 175 -20.48 32.64 -31.66
C GLY A 175 -19.28 33.32 -31.00
N PHE A 176 -18.95 32.82 -29.80
CA PHE A 176 -17.88 33.33 -28.96
C PHE A 176 -17.10 32.17 -28.34
N ARG A 177 -15.80 32.34 -28.20
CA ARG A 177 -14.90 31.36 -27.57
C ARG A 177 -14.30 31.99 -26.32
N LEU A 178 -14.61 31.40 -25.18
CA LEU A 178 -14.08 31.79 -23.89
C LEU A 178 -12.89 30.90 -23.54
N GLU A 179 -11.76 31.51 -23.19
CA GLU A 179 -10.50 30.84 -22.85
C GLU A 179 -10.03 31.25 -21.45
N GLY A 180 -9.15 30.45 -20.85
CA GLY A 180 -8.60 30.73 -19.50
C GLY A 180 -9.55 30.34 -18.37
N LEU A 181 -10.40 29.33 -18.59
CA LEU A 181 -11.36 28.86 -17.60
C LEU A 181 -10.68 27.95 -16.57
N SER A 182 -11.13 28.04 -15.32
CA SER A 182 -10.70 27.18 -14.24
C SER A 182 -11.53 25.90 -14.19
N ILE A 183 -10.91 24.80 -13.75
CA ILE A 183 -11.63 23.55 -13.47
C ILE A 183 -12.53 23.71 -12.23
N HIS A 184 -13.67 23.00 -12.22
CA HIS A 184 -14.62 22.93 -11.10
C HIS A 184 -15.32 24.26 -10.72
N THR A 185 -15.38 25.22 -11.65
CA THR A 185 -16.15 26.47 -11.50
C THR A 185 -17.41 26.46 -12.36
N ARG A 186 -18.52 26.98 -11.82
CA ARG A 186 -19.77 27.13 -12.55
C ARG A 186 -19.85 28.52 -13.19
N TYR A 187 -19.90 28.54 -14.52
CA TYR A 187 -20.03 29.76 -15.30
C TYR A 187 -21.49 29.95 -15.73
N SER A 188 -22.03 31.14 -15.43
CA SER A 188 -23.31 31.63 -15.90
C SER A 188 -23.09 32.53 -17.11
N LEU A 189 -23.56 32.12 -18.28
CA LEU A 189 -23.44 32.87 -19.52
C LEU A 189 -24.76 33.55 -19.90
N ARG A 190 -24.72 34.83 -20.29
CA ARG A 190 -25.85 35.56 -20.90
C ARG A 190 -25.37 36.34 -22.12
N VAL A 191 -26.22 36.49 -23.13
CA VAL A 191 -25.91 37.28 -24.34
C VAL A 191 -26.98 38.35 -24.57
N ALA A 192 -26.57 39.53 -25.01
CA ALA A 192 -27.43 40.63 -25.43
C ALA A 192 -26.90 41.26 -26.72
N ALA A 193 -27.80 41.83 -27.54
CA ALA A 193 -27.41 42.63 -28.69
C ALA A 193 -26.97 44.04 -28.24
N LEU A 194 -26.05 44.65 -28.98
CA LEU A 194 -25.43 45.94 -28.66
C LEU A 194 -25.53 46.90 -29.86
N THR A 195 -26.13 48.06 -29.65
CA THR A 195 -26.15 49.20 -30.61
C THR A 195 -25.34 50.38 -30.08
N ASP A 196 -25.21 51.44 -30.89
CA ASP A 196 -24.60 52.72 -30.47
C ASP A 196 -25.28 53.35 -29.24
N LYS A 197 -26.56 53.02 -28.98
CA LYS A 197 -27.32 53.56 -27.84
C LYS A 197 -27.16 52.74 -26.57
N GLY A 198 -26.85 51.44 -26.68
CA GLY A 198 -26.62 50.60 -25.52
C GLY A 198 -26.97 49.14 -25.75
N THR A 199 -26.94 48.38 -24.66
CA THR A 199 -27.19 46.94 -24.62
C THR A 199 -28.68 46.67 -24.48
N GLY A 200 -29.22 45.80 -25.32
CA GLY A 200 -30.60 45.30 -25.19
C GLY A 200 -30.76 44.32 -24.02
N PRO A 201 -31.93 43.68 -23.86
CA PRO A 201 -32.14 42.71 -22.80
C PRO A 201 -31.24 41.48 -22.97
N TYR A 202 -30.73 40.96 -21.85
CA TYR A 202 -29.93 39.74 -21.81
C TYR A 202 -30.83 38.49 -21.91
N SER A 203 -30.33 37.47 -22.59
CA SER A 203 -30.95 36.14 -22.64
C SER A 203 -31.01 35.49 -21.26
N ASP A 204 -31.80 34.41 -21.17
CA ASP A 204 -31.75 33.49 -20.04
C ASP A 204 -30.33 32.99 -19.77
N ALA A 205 -30.03 32.78 -18.49
CA ALA A 205 -28.73 32.33 -18.04
C ALA A 205 -28.54 30.84 -18.29
N ILE A 206 -27.47 30.47 -18.97
CA ILE A 206 -27.06 29.07 -19.10
C ILE A 206 -25.90 28.80 -18.15
N GLN A 207 -26.05 27.77 -17.33
CA GLN A 207 -25.03 27.30 -16.39
C GLN A 207 -24.19 26.21 -17.03
N ILE A 208 -22.86 26.39 -17.04
CA ILE A 208 -21.93 25.46 -17.69
C ILE A 208 -20.73 25.24 -16.79
N ALA A 209 -20.31 23.98 -16.69
CA ALA A 209 -19.05 23.58 -16.10
C ALA A 209 -18.15 22.97 -17.18
N PRO A 210 -16.89 23.38 -17.31
CA PRO A 210 -15.96 22.74 -18.25
C PRO A 210 -15.68 21.28 -17.85
N PRO A 211 -15.44 20.37 -18.82
CA PRO A 211 -15.15 18.97 -18.55
C PRO A 211 -13.79 18.84 -17.89
N LEU A 212 -13.72 18.01 -16.86
CA LEU A 212 -12.46 17.63 -16.24
C LEU A 212 -11.81 16.52 -17.08
N ILE A 213 -10.72 16.85 -17.78
CA ILE A 213 -9.89 15.88 -18.49
C ILE A 213 -8.60 15.71 -17.70
N MET A 214 -8.47 14.56 -17.03
CA MET A 214 -7.26 14.19 -16.31
C MET A 214 -6.48 13.16 -17.10
N SER A 215 -5.22 13.47 -17.41
CA SER A 215 -4.26 12.51 -17.97
C SER A 215 -3.64 11.70 -16.85
N LEU A 216 -3.73 10.38 -16.97
CA LEU A 216 -3.22 9.43 -15.99
C LEU A 216 -2.02 8.68 -16.56
N ASN A 217 -0.92 8.69 -15.83
CA ASN A 217 0.25 7.87 -16.15
C ASN A 217 0.33 6.70 -15.17
N ASN A 218 0.22 5.47 -15.69
CA ASN A 218 0.27 4.26 -14.90
C ASN A 218 1.36 3.31 -15.39
N SER A 219 2.14 2.78 -14.45
CA SER A 219 3.23 1.83 -14.71
C SER A 219 2.77 0.38 -14.94
N VAL A 220 1.46 0.10 -15.02
CA VAL A 220 0.97 -1.29 -15.19
C VAL A 220 1.06 -1.71 -16.67
N ASN A 221 2.04 -2.57 -16.94
CA ASN A 221 2.25 -3.21 -18.22
C ASN A 221 1.22 -4.33 -18.42
N GLU A 222 0.01 -4.00 -18.84
CA GLU A 222 -0.89 -5.01 -19.41
C GLU A 222 -1.58 -4.52 -20.69
N SER A 223 -1.80 -5.48 -21.58
CA SER A 223 -2.47 -5.38 -22.87
C SER A 223 -3.97 -5.03 -22.77
N ARG A 224 -4.50 -4.79 -21.56
CA ARG A 224 -5.90 -4.46 -21.32
C ARG A 224 -6.11 -2.95 -21.24
N THR A 225 -7.24 -2.49 -21.73
CA THR A 225 -7.68 -1.07 -21.78
C THR A 225 -7.97 -0.48 -20.39
N SER A 226 -7.91 -1.29 -19.33
CA SER A 226 -8.12 -0.87 -17.95
C SER A 226 -7.01 -1.43 -17.05
N PRO A 227 -6.30 -0.57 -16.29
CA PRO A 227 -5.29 -1.04 -15.36
C PRO A 227 -5.89 -1.75 -14.15
N THR A 228 -5.33 -2.89 -13.76
CA THR A 228 -5.72 -3.66 -12.57
C THR A 228 -4.87 -3.29 -11.37
N GLY A 229 -5.49 -3.11 -10.20
CA GLY A 229 -4.80 -2.80 -8.94
C GLY A 229 -5.71 -2.04 -7.97
N LEU A 230 -5.29 -1.89 -6.71
CA LEU A 230 -6.05 -1.19 -5.67
C LEU A 230 -6.33 0.28 -6.08
N LEU A 231 -5.30 1.00 -6.50
CA LEU A 231 -5.41 2.41 -6.87
C LEU A 231 -6.29 2.67 -8.11
N PRO A 232 -6.09 1.96 -9.24
CA PRO A 232 -6.98 2.07 -10.39
C PRO A 232 -8.44 1.73 -10.11
N ALA A 233 -8.72 0.84 -9.14
CA ALA A 233 -10.07 0.47 -8.74
C ALA A 233 -10.74 1.54 -7.87
N LEU A 234 -9.98 2.23 -7.01
CA LEU A 234 -10.48 3.31 -6.16
C LEU A 234 -10.72 4.61 -6.91
N LEU A 235 -9.99 4.84 -8.00
CA LEU A 235 -9.98 6.12 -8.69
C LEU A 235 -11.35 6.57 -9.26
N PRO A 236 -12.16 5.70 -9.89
CA PRO A 236 -13.51 6.07 -10.33
C PRO A 236 -14.39 6.58 -9.19
N ASP A 237 -14.34 5.91 -8.04
CA ASP A 237 -15.17 6.26 -6.88
C ASP A 237 -14.67 7.55 -6.23
N MET A 238 -13.35 7.72 -6.11
CA MET A 238 -12.72 8.97 -5.66
C MET A 238 -13.15 10.16 -6.52
N ILE A 239 -13.15 9.98 -7.85
CA ILE A 239 -13.54 11.04 -8.78
C ILE A 239 -15.03 11.28 -8.75
N ALA A 240 -15.86 10.23 -8.63
CA ALA A 240 -17.31 10.35 -8.55
C ALA A 240 -17.74 11.12 -7.27
N ASP A 241 -17.13 10.82 -6.12
CA ASP A 241 -17.39 11.54 -4.86
C ASP A 241 -16.92 13.00 -4.94
N SER A 242 -15.75 13.23 -5.54
CA SER A 242 -15.17 14.59 -5.64
C SER A 242 -15.88 15.48 -6.67
N CYS A 243 -16.31 14.92 -7.80
CA CYS A 243 -16.85 15.68 -8.93
C CYS A 243 -18.38 15.64 -9.04
N GLY A 244 -19.05 14.72 -8.35
CA GLY A 244 -20.49 14.49 -8.46
C GLY A 244 -20.94 14.00 -9.84
N VAL A 245 -22.26 13.94 -10.05
CA VAL A 245 -22.87 13.51 -11.31
C VAL A 245 -23.06 14.72 -12.24
N CYS A 246 -22.47 14.67 -13.43
CA CYS A 246 -22.67 15.70 -14.46
C CYS A 246 -24.04 15.53 -15.13
N HIS A 247 -24.96 16.49 -14.99
CA HIS A 247 -26.27 16.42 -15.65
C HIS A 247 -26.19 16.50 -17.18
N ALA A 248 -25.15 17.12 -17.74
CA ALA A 248 -24.93 17.23 -19.19
C ALA A 248 -24.36 15.93 -19.81
N HIS A 249 -23.60 15.16 -19.02
CA HIS A 249 -22.97 13.91 -19.43
C HIS A 249 -23.29 12.83 -18.39
N LYS A 250 -24.28 11.98 -18.69
CA LYS A 250 -24.87 10.97 -17.76
C LYS A 250 -23.87 10.07 -17.01
N ARG A 251 -22.61 9.98 -17.44
CA ARG A 251 -21.53 9.24 -16.78
C ARG A 251 -20.18 9.95 -16.91
N THR A 252 -19.40 9.92 -15.85
CA THR A 252 -17.97 10.25 -15.85
C THR A 252 -17.19 9.09 -16.45
N VAL A 253 -16.34 9.33 -17.45
CA VAL A 253 -15.52 8.29 -18.10
C VAL A 253 -14.06 8.64 -17.92
N ILE A 254 -13.28 7.71 -17.36
CA ILE A 254 -11.83 7.83 -17.24
C ILE A 254 -11.20 7.20 -18.48
N ILE A 255 -10.43 7.98 -19.22
CA ILE A 255 -9.70 7.50 -20.40
C ILE A 255 -8.26 7.22 -19.99
N PHE A 256 -7.88 5.94 -19.98
CA PHE A 256 -6.51 5.54 -19.70
C PHE A 256 -5.66 5.65 -20.98
N THR A 257 -4.70 6.57 -20.99
CA THR A 257 -3.72 6.70 -22.08
C THR A 257 -2.43 5.98 -21.71
N LYS A 258 -1.93 5.10 -22.60
CA LYS A 258 -0.64 4.42 -22.39
C LYS A 258 0.51 5.37 -22.69
N GLU A 259 1.24 5.79 -21.66
CA GLU A 259 2.54 6.43 -21.81
C GLU A 259 3.63 5.45 -21.40
N LYS A 260 4.64 5.23 -22.26
CA LYS A 260 5.79 4.36 -21.98
C LYS A 260 6.80 5.08 -21.08
N ALA A 261 6.41 5.41 -19.85
CA ALA A 261 7.32 5.97 -18.87
C ALA A 261 7.90 4.86 -17.98
N SER A 262 9.23 4.70 -17.98
CA SER A 262 9.94 3.92 -16.96
C SER A 262 9.81 4.61 -15.61
N ILE A 263 9.64 3.85 -14.52
CA ILE A 263 9.52 4.34 -13.13
C ILE A 263 10.62 5.36 -12.78
N HIS A 264 11.83 5.18 -13.33
CA HIS A 264 12.96 6.09 -13.10
C HIS A 264 12.80 7.48 -13.74
N LYS A 265 11.95 7.61 -14.77
CA LYS A 265 11.64 8.88 -15.44
C LYS A 265 10.52 9.65 -14.74
N MET A 266 9.67 8.96 -13.95
CA MET A 266 8.57 9.59 -13.20
C MET A 266 9.03 10.48 -12.05
N THR A 267 10.19 10.20 -11.44
CA THR A 267 10.72 11.00 -10.32
C THR A 267 11.63 12.15 -10.78
N SER A 268 12.25 12.03 -11.97
CA SER A 268 13.16 13.05 -12.51
C SER A 268 12.50 14.04 -13.47
N SER A 269 11.41 13.65 -14.13
CA SER A 269 10.63 14.50 -15.02
C SER A 269 9.16 14.21 -14.78
N LEU A 270 8.60 14.78 -13.70
CA LEU A 270 7.16 14.99 -13.59
C LEU A 270 6.78 15.92 -14.74
N ASN A 271 6.49 15.35 -15.91
CA ASN A 271 6.06 16.12 -17.07
C ASN A 271 4.79 16.89 -16.68
N ASP A 272 4.73 18.19 -16.99
CA ASP A 272 3.56 19.05 -16.79
C ASP A 272 2.28 18.51 -17.48
N HIS A 273 2.41 17.49 -18.33
CA HIS A 273 1.32 16.85 -19.06
C HIS A 273 0.59 15.74 -18.29
N SER A 274 1.22 15.06 -17.32
CA SER A 274 0.58 13.98 -16.54
C SER A 274 0.12 14.49 -15.19
N GLN A 275 -1.16 14.85 -15.12
CA GLN A 275 -1.82 15.43 -13.94
C GLN A 275 -1.94 14.45 -12.77
N LEU A 276 -1.94 13.15 -13.04
CA LEU A 276 -2.08 12.08 -12.05
C LEU A 276 -1.06 10.97 -12.32
N ASN A 277 -0.13 10.70 -11.40
CA ASN A 277 0.88 9.64 -11.55
C ASN A 277 0.73 8.56 -10.46
N LEU A 278 0.67 7.30 -10.89
CA LEU A 278 0.37 6.15 -10.03
C LEU A 278 1.20 4.90 -10.38
N PRO A 279 1.51 4.02 -9.41
CA PRO A 279 1.71 4.30 -7.98
C PRO A 279 3.14 4.81 -7.73
N ILE A 280 3.31 5.75 -6.79
CA ILE A 280 4.64 6.24 -6.37
C ILE A 280 4.87 5.86 -4.90
N SER A 281 6.05 5.30 -4.61
CA SER A 281 6.51 5.04 -3.24
C SER A 281 7.29 6.25 -2.72
N MET A 282 6.93 6.78 -1.55
CA MET A 282 7.61 7.93 -0.96
C MET A 282 7.99 7.69 0.50
N ALA A 283 9.17 8.19 0.90
CA ALA A 283 9.65 8.13 2.28
C ALA A 283 8.94 9.19 3.16
N PRO A 284 8.75 8.94 4.48
CA PRO A 284 7.98 9.79 5.39
C PRO A 284 8.51 11.22 5.55
N ASN A 285 9.81 11.45 5.35
CA ASN A 285 10.45 12.75 5.59
C ASN A 285 10.47 13.67 4.35
N VAL A 286 9.80 13.27 3.27
CA VAL A 286 9.67 14.13 2.08
C VAL A 286 8.41 14.99 2.26
N PRO A 287 8.48 16.32 2.16
CA PRO A 287 7.30 17.15 2.31
C PRO A 287 6.25 16.76 1.27
N PHE A 288 5.03 16.49 1.75
CA PHE A 288 3.87 16.10 0.93
C PHE A 288 3.47 17.16 -0.09
N PHE A 289 3.88 18.41 0.14
CA PHE A 289 3.70 19.55 -0.74
C PHE A 289 5.06 20.08 -1.17
N ARG A 290 5.35 20.05 -2.47
CA ARG A 290 6.43 20.81 -3.08
C ARG A 290 5.87 21.76 -4.13
N GLU A 291 6.57 22.85 -4.41
CA GLU A 291 6.25 23.74 -5.53
C GLU A 291 6.24 22.93 -6.83
N GLY A 292 5.06 22.58 -7.33
CA GLY A 292 4.91 21.79 -8.56
C GLY A 292 4.04 20.53 -8.45
N TRP A 293 3.89 19.93 -7.27
CA TRP A 293 3.11 18.69 -7.10
C TRP A 293 2.69 18.43 -5.64
N VAL A 294 1.63 17.63 -5.46
CA VAL A 294 1.09 17.20 -4.17
C VAL A 294 1.07 15.68 -4.10
N PHE A 295 1.60 15.09 -3.04
CA PHE A 295 1.55 13.65 -2.80
C PHE A 295 0.49 13.31 -1.75
N LEU A 296 -0.42 12.40 -2.10
CA LEU A 296 -1.47 11.87 -1.23
C LEU A 296 -1.13 10.42 -0.85
N PRO A 297 -0.83 10.14 0.43
CA PRO A 297 -0.64 8.77 0.89
C PRO A 297 -1.98 8.01 0.87
N VAL A 298 -1.99 6.81 0.31
CA VAL A 298 -3.16 5.92 0.30
C VAL A 298 -2.94 4.73 1.23
N VAL A 299 -1.74 4.16 1.23
CA VAL A 299 -1.40 3.00 2.07
C VAL A 299 -0.04 3.20 2.73
N GLU A 300 0.03 2.99 4.05
CA GLU A 300 1.29 2.91 4.80
C GLU A 300 1.87 1.50 4.72
N VAL A 301 3.18 1.40 4.45
CA VAL A 301 3.93 0.14 4.47
C VAL A 301 4.93 0.17 5.61
N ALA A 302 4.88 -0.84 6.47
CA ALA A 302 5.73 -0.95 7.65
C ALA A 302 7.22 -1.21 7.32
N GLY A 303 7.51 -1.83 6.17
CA GLY A 303 8.89 -2.17 5.81
C GLY A 303 9.06 -2.90 4.49
N VAL A 304 10.28 -3.37 4.28
CA VAL A 304 10.68 -4.19 3.13
C VAL A 304 11.11 -5.55 3.64
N ALA A 305 10.50 -6.62 3.12
CA ALA A 305 10.85 -7.99 3.40
C ALA A 305 12.05 -8.44 2.55
N VAL A 306 12.98 -9.15 3.18
CA VAL A 306 14.07 -9.87 2.53
C VAL A 306 13.58 -11.28 2.27
N LEU A 307 13.27 -11.56 1.01
CA LEU A 307 12.89 -12.90 0.57
C LEU A 307 14.15 -13.67 0.20
N MET A 308 14.38 -14.81 0.84
CA MET A 308 15.52 -15.69 0.56
C MET A 308 15.03 -17.08 0.18
N ARG A 309 15.83 -17.80 -0.59
CA ARG A 309 15.59 -19.23 -0.80
C ARG A 309 15.79 -19.99 0.52
N LYS A 310 14.88 -20.89 0.85
CA LYS A 310 15.04 -21.82 1.97
C LYS A 310 16.34 -22.61 1.77
N PRO A 311 17.20 -22.74 2.79
CA PRO A 311 18.45 -23.46 2.59
C PRO A 311 18.15 -24.95 2.37
N ASN A 312 18.95 -25.61 1.54
CA ASN A 312 18.79 -27.03 1.29
C ASN A 312 19.04 -27.81 2.59
N THR A 313 18.17 -28.75 2.94
CA THR A 313 18.29 -29.63 4.13
C THR A 313 19.63 -30.37 4.22
N GLY A 314 20.31 -30.59 3.08
CA GLY A 314 21.66 -31.17 3.02
C GLY A 314 22.79 -30.23 3.45
N ALA A 315 22.65 -28.92 3.27
CA ALA A 315 23.63 -27.92 3.74
C ALA A 315 23.59 -27.86 5.28
N TYR A 316 22.38 -27.79 5.86
CA TYR A 316 22.16 -27.93 7.30
C TYR A 316 22.78 -29.19 7.89
N ALA A 317 22.68 -30.34 7.20
CA ALA A 317 23.27 -31.60 7.68
C ALA A 317 24.81 -31.53 7.76
N GLY A 318 25.45 -30.90 6.77
CA GLY A 318 26.90 -30.70 6.77
C GLY A 318 27.36 -29.71 7.85
N GLN A 319 26.61 -28.62 8.05
CA GLN A 319 26.89 -27.58 9.04
C GLN A 319 26.64 -28.08 10.48
N LEU A 320 25.57 -28.84 10.72
CA LEU A 320 25.33 -29.53 12.00
C LEU A 320 26.49 -30.47 12.37
N GLY A 321 26.98 -31.21 11.37
CA GLY A 321 28.14 -32.09 11.53
C GLY A 321 29.38 -31.32 11.98
N SER A 322 29.66 -30.16 11.38
CA SER A 322 30.80 -29.33 11.80
C SER A 322 30.64 -28.73 13.20
N SER A 323 29.42 -28.40 13.62
CA SER A 323 29.15 -27.83 14.95
C SER A 323 29.32 -28.85 16.08
N ILE A 324 28.94 -30.11 15.85
CA ILE A 324 29.19 -31.21 16.79
C ILE A 324 30.70 -31.53 16.83
N LEU A 325 31.35 -31.54 15.66
CA LEU A 325 32.80 -31.72 15.59
C LEU A 325 33.51 -30.61 16.36
N LEU A 326 33.05 -29.36 16.33
CA LEU A 326 33.67 -28.24 17.06
C LEU A 326 33.74 -28.45 18.59
N LEU A 327 32.86 -29.29 19.17
CA LEU A 327 32.83 -29.63 20.59
C LEU A 327 33.81 -30.75 20.98
N TRP A 328 34.59 -31.28 20.02
CA TRP A 328 35.62 -32.29 20.26
C TRP A 328 36.62 -31.95 21.39
N PRO A 329 37.05 -30.69 21.61
CA PRO A 329 37.99 -30.38 22.68
C PRO A 329 37.36 -30.60 24.06
N ILE A 330 36.05 -30.35 24.22
CA ILE A 330 35.33 -30.59 25.48
C ILE A 330 35.29 -32.08 25.78
N ILE A 331 35.03 -32.91 24.76
CA ILE A 331 35.07 -34.38 24.89
C ILE A 331 36.48 -34.84 25.26
N CYS A 332 37.53 -34.30 24.65
CA CYS A 332 38.92 -34.63 24.98
C CYS A 332 39.29 -34.24 26.41
N VAL A 333 38.91 -33.04 26.87
CA VAL A 333 39.14 -32.59 28.25
C VAL A 333 38.38 -33.47 29.26
N MET A 334 37.12 -33.81 28.95
CA MET A 334 36.30 -34.70 29.77
C MET A 334 36.94 -36.09 29.90
N LEU A 335 37.35 -36.69 28.78
CA LEU A 335 38.03 -37.98 28.79
C LEU A 335 39.35 -37.89 29.57
N ALA A 336 40.18 -36.87 29.33
CA ALA A 336 41.44 -36.68 30.05
C ALA A 336 41.23 -36.57 31.57
N LEU A 337 40.16 -35.89 32.01
CA LEU A 337 39.79 -35.84 33.41
C LEU A 337 39.36 -37.21 33.95
N TYR A 338 38.58 -37.99 33.18
CA TYR A 338 38.20 -39.35 33.58
C TYR A 338 39.41 -40.26 33.74
N PHE A 339 40.39 -40.13 32.83
CA PHE A 339 41.67 -40.82 32.90
C PHE A 339 42.44 -40.45 34.18
N ALA A 340 42.55 -39.15 34.49
CA ALA A 340 43.25 -38.67 35.69
C ALA A 340 42.57 -39.11 37.00
N LEU A 341 41.25 -39.02 37.07
CA LEU A 341 40.47 -39.44 38.23
C LEU A 341 40.49 -40.97 38.39
N GLY A 342 40.46 -41.74 37.30
CA GLY A 342 40.59 -43.19 37.33
C GLY A 342 41.94 -43.65 37.87
N LEU A 343 43.01 -42.95 37.50
CA LEU A 343 44.34 -43.17 38.06
C LEU A 343 44.39 -42.83 39.55
N ALA A 344 43.77 -41.72 39.97
CA ALA A 344 43.72 -41.31 41.37
C ALA A 344 42.99 -42.34 42.26
N VAL A 345 41.84 -42.85 41.80
CA VAL A 345 41.08 -43.91 42.50
C VAL A 345 41.92 -45.18 42.61
N TRP A 346 42.59 -45.59 41.52
CA TRP A 346 43.47 -46.76 41.55
C TRP A 346 44.62 -46.61 42.56
N ILE A 347 45.27 -45.44 42.63
CA ILE A 347 46.38 -45.19 43.58
C ILE A 347 45.92 -45.35 45.02
N LEU A 348 44.71 -44.90 45.36
CA LEU A 348 44.14 -45.00 46.70
C LEU A 348 43.68 -46.42 47.04
N GLU A 349 43.12 -47.14 46.07
CA GLU A 349 42.50 -48.45 46.30
C GLU A 349 43.45 -49.64 46.12
N LYS A 350 44.62 -49.47 45.46
CA LYS A 350 45.53 -50.60 45.13
C LYS A 350 46.04 -51.40 46.33
N TYR A 351 46.05 -50.82 47.53
CA TYR A 351 46.51 -51.48 48.76
C TYR A 351 45.36 -51.98 49.63
N GLU A 352 44.25 -51.23 49.72
CA GLU A 352 43.12 -51.56 50.58
C GLU A 352 42.08 -52.48 49.91
N ASN A 353 42.00 -52.46 48.57
CA ASN A 353 41.05 -53.26 47.78
C ASN A 353 41.73 -53.96 46.59
N PRO A 354 42.71 -54.86 46.84
CA PRO A 354 43.46 -55.53 45.78
C PRO A 354 42.62 -56.50 44.95
N ASP A 355 41.49 -56.97 45.48
CA ASP A 355 40.58 -57.92 44.81
C ASP A 355 39.85 -57.27 43.63
N GLN A 356 39.43 -56.00 43.78
CA GLN A 356 38.74 -55.25 42.71
C GLN A 356 39.71 -54.36 41.92
N PHE A 357 40.72 -53.78 42.58
CA PHE A 357 41.72 -52.90 41.97
C PHE A 357 43.12 -53.52 42.07
N SER A 358 43.48 -54.29 41.04
CA SER A 358 44.77 -54.99 41.00
C SER A 358 45.96 -54.01 41.18
N PRO A 359 46.97 -54.34 42.00
CA PRO A 359 48.17 -53.52 42.17
C PRO A 359 49.08 -53.52 40.94
N ARG A 360 48.92 -54.48 40.01
CA ARG A 360 49.65 -54.49 38.74
C ARG A 360 49.16 -53.36 37.85
N LEU A 361 50.09 -52.48 37.44
CA LEU A 361 49.81 -51.25 36.68
C LEU A 361 48.78 -51.48 35.56
N PRO A 362 49.07 -52.20 34.46
CA PRO A 362 48.23 -52.20 33.26
C PRO A 362 46.80 -52.74 33.48
N LYS A 363 46.61 -53.60 34.49
CA LYS A 363 45.31 -54.15 34.83
C LYS A 363 44.61 -53.34 35.92
N GLY A 364 45.33 -52.58 36.74
CA GLY A 364 44.76 -51.83 37.85
C GLY A 364 44.17 -50.49 37.44
N TRP A 365 44.95 -49.68 36.70
CA TRP A 365 44.50 -48.33 36.32
C TRP A 365 43.34 -48.37 35.31
N SER A 366 43.29 -49.37 34.42
CA SER A 366 42.16 -49.59 33.51
C SER A 366 40.83 -49.83 34.23
N GLU A 367 40.88 -50.49 35.39
CA GLU A 367 39.70 -50.79 36.21
C GLU A 367 39.25 -49.55 36.99
N GLY A 368 40.21 -48.73 37.43
CA GLY A 368 39.95 -47.39 37.97
C GLY A 368 39.24 -46.49 36.95
N ILE A 369 39.72 -46.47 35.70
CA ILE A 369 39.10 -45.69 34.62
C ILE A 369 37.72 -46.22 34.26
N TRP A 370 37.55 -47.54 34.16
CA TRP A 370 36.26 -48.16 33.92
C TRP A 370 35.24 -47.72 34.97
N TRP A 371 35.62 -47.79 36.25
CA TRP A 371 34.76 -47.37 37.35
C TRP A 371 34.39 -45.89 37.29
N VAL A 372 35.38 -45.01 37.05
CA VAL A 372 35.14 -43.56 36.92
C VAL A 372 34.24 -43.26 35.72
N PHE A 373 34.47 -43.90 34.58
CA PHE A 373 33.65 -43.74 33.38
C PHE A 373 32.18 -44.10 33.65
N VAL A 374 31.93 -45.28 34.21
CA VAL A 374 30.57 -45.78 34.52
C VAL A 374 29.88 -44.92 35.61
N SER A 375 30.65 -44.40 36.57
CA SER A 375 30.11 -43.58 37.67
C SER A 375 29.82 -42.15 37.23
N MET A 376 30.75 -41.50 36.50
CA MET A 376 30.55 -40.13 36.01
C MET A 376 29.46 -40.08 34.94
N THR A 377 29.37 -41.09 34.05
CA THR A 377 28.29 -41.21 33.05
C THR A 377 26.95 -41.66 33.63
N THR A 378 26.84 -41.84 34.95
CA THR A 378 25.62 -42.20 35.69
C THR A 378 25.04 -43.60 35.39
N ILE A 379 25.77 -44.46 34.67
CA ILE A 379 25.32 -45.83 34.34
C ILE A 379 25.32 -46.74 35.58
N GLY A 380 26.40 -46.68 36.38
CA GLY A 380 26.46 -47.31 37.71
C GLY A 380 26.24 -48.83 37.76
N TYR A 381 27.01 -49.64 37.01
CA TYR A 381 26.88 -51.11 37.03
C TYR A 381 27.09 -51.77 38.40
N GLY A 382 27.82 -51.11 39.33
CA GLY A 382 28.06 -51.63 40.67
C GLY A 382 28.98 -52.85 40.73
N ASP A 383 29.70 -53.15 39.65
CA ASP A 383 30.66 -54.24 39.53
C ASP A 383 31.93 -54.01 40.37
N ARG A 384 32.31 -52.74 40.56
CA ARG A 384 33.46 -52.31 41.35
C ARG A 384 33.12 -51.05 42.15
N TYR A 385 33.76 -50.86 43.29
CA TYR A 385 33.60 -49.66 44.11
C TYR A 385 34.77 -49.47 45.10
N PRO A 386 35.13 -48.22 45.44
CA PRO A 386 36.17 -47.95 46.42
C PRO A 386 35.71 -48.33 47.84
N ILE A 387 36.58 -49.04 48.57
CA ILE A 387 36.32 -49.48 49.93
C ILE A 387 37.03 -48.56 50.94
N SER A 388 38.15 -47.95 50.54
CA SER A 388 38.95 -47.08 51.42
C SER A 388 38.18 -45.83 51.83
N VAL A 389 38.44 -45.33 53.04
CA VAL A 389 37.88 -44.05 53.51
C VAL A 389 38.23 -42.88 52.58
N PRO A 390 39.52 -42.66 52.19
CA PRO A 390 39.86 -41.60 51.24
C PRO A 390 39.27 -41.85 49.84
N GLY A 391 39.19 -43.11 49.38
CA GLY A 391 38.59 -43.47 48.09
C GLY A 391 37.09 -43.21 48.04
N ARG A 392 36.36 -43.42 49.14
CA ARG A 392 34.93 -43.08 49.25
C ARG A 392 34.68 -41.57 49.25
N LEU A 393 35.52 -40.79 49.93
CA LEU A 393 35.43 -39.32 49.88
C LEU A 393 35.70 -38.81 48.46
N LEU A 394 36.73 -39.34 47.81
CA LEU A 394 37.02 -39.03 46.41
C LEU A 394 35.87 -39.44 45.49
N ALA A 395 35.25 -40.61 45.73
CA ALA A 395 34.11 -41.09 44.94
C ALA A 395 32.92 -40.14 44.96
N ILE A 396 32.59 -39.58 46.13
CA ILE A 396 31.52 -38.57 46.26
C ILE A 396 31.83 -37.35 45.39
N CYS A 397 33.06 -36.84 45.46
CA CYS A 397 33.50 -35.71 44.63
C CYS A 397 33.46 -36.04 43.13
N ILE A 398 33.89 -37.24 42.73
CA ILE A 398 33.88 -37.71 41.33
C ILE A 398 32.46 -37.76 40.79
N ILE A 399 31.51 -38.33 41.55
CA ILE A 399 30.12 -38.47 41.10
C ILE A 399 29.47 -37.08 40.94
N LEU A 400 29.62 -36.20 41.94
CA LEU A 400 29.08 -34.83 41.86
C LEU A 400 29.68 -34.04 40.69
N THR A 401 30.99 -34.12 40.50
CA THR A 401 31.69 -33.45 39.40
C THR A 401 31.28 -34.03 38.05
N GLY A 402 31.06 -35.35 37.96
CA GLY A 402 30.61 -36.04 36.75
C GLY A 402 29.24 -35.57 36.28
N ILE A 403 28.29 -35.40 37.20
CA ILE A 403 26.96 -34.86 36.89
C ILE A 403 27.08 -33.45 36.32
N ILE A 404 27.91 -32.57 36.92
CA ILE A 404 28.11 -31.20 36.46
C ILE A 404 28.73 -31.16 35.06
N ILE A 405 29.80 -31.93 34.82
CA ILE A 405 30.50 -31.93 33.54
C ILE A 405 29.62 -32.48 32.42
N ASN A 406 28.85 -33.54 32.67
CA ASN A 406 27.91 -34.07 31.69
C ASN A 406 26.78 -33.08 31.39
N ALA A 407 26.25 -32.39 32.41
CA ALA A 407 25.24 -31.36 32.22
C ALA A 407 25.78 -30.19 31.38
N LEU A 408 27.01 -29.74 31.64
CA LEU A 408 27.67 -28.69 30.85
C LEU A 408 27.88 -29.11 29.40
N PHE A 409 28.29 -30.36 29.15
CA PHE A 409 28.45 -30.88 27.80
C PHE A 409 27.11 -30.92 27.04
N ILE A 410 26.06 -31.46 27.66
CA ILE A 410 24.71 -31.51 27.07
C ILE A 410 24.19 -30.09 26.79
N SER A 411 24.40 -29.15 27.72
CA SER A 411 24.01 -27.75 27.55
C SER A 411 24.77 -27.03 26.44
N ALA A 412 26.09 -27.24 26.33
CA ALA A 412 26.90 -26.66 25.27
C ALA A 412 26.48 -27.20 23.89
N MET A 413 26.15 -28.49 23.81
CA MET A 413 25.62 -29.11 22.60
C MET A 413 24.25 -28.53 22.22
N ALA A 414 23.33 -28.40 23.17
CA ALA A 414 22.01 -27.81 22.93
C ALA A 414 22.08 -26.33 22.49
N SER A 415 22.94 -25.54 23.14
CA SER A 415 23.15 -24.13 22.79
C SER A 415 23.76 -23.96 21.40
N SER A 416 24.76 -24.77 21.06
CA SER A 416 25.37 -24.78 19.73
C SER A 416 24.31 -25.04 18.66
N LEU A 417 23.47 -26.06 18.84
CA LEU A 417 22.38 -26.39 17.91
C LEU A 417 21.36 -25.26 17.74
N THR A 418 21.11 -24.47 18.78
CA THR A 418 20.11 -23.39 18.75
C THR A 418 20.63 -22.15 18.00
N VAL A 419 21.85 -21.71 18.28
CA VAL A 419 22.42 -20.46 17.70
C VAL A 419 22.60 -20.56 16.19
N PHE A 420 22.97 -21.73 15.65
CA PHE A 420 23.16 -21.90 14.21
C PHE A 420 21.85 -21.85 13.41
N VAL A 421 20.71 -22.22 14.02
CA VAL A 421 19.41 -22.18 13.32
C VAL A 421 18.92 -20.74 13.17
N SER A 422 19.15 -19.88 14.16
CA SER A 422 18.66 -18.49 14.16
C SER A 422 19.54 -17.53 13.33
N ASP A 423 20.86 -17.74 13.27
CA ASP A 423 21.77 -16.76 12.64
C ASP A 423 21.92 -16.95 11.11
N GLU A 424 21.83 -18.19 10.60
CA GLU A 424 21.95 -18.51 9.16
C GLU A 424 20.62 -18.39 8.40
N THR A 425 19.47 -18.47 9.07
CA THR A 425 18.15 -18.36 8.40
C THR A 425 17.68 -16.93 8.19
N ALA A 426 18.14 -16.00 9.03
CA ALA A 426 17.55 -14.66 9.13
C ALA A 426 18.31 -13.57 8.33
N ASN A 427 19.59 -13.77 8.00
CA ASN A 427 20.40 -12.74 7.36
C ASN A 427 21.00 -13.23 6.02
N PRO A 428 20.96 -12.40 4.96
CA PRO A 428 21.63 -12.74 3.71
C PRO A 428 23.15 -12.84 3.93
N GLU A 429 23.73 -13.95 3.50
CA GLU A 429 25.17 -14.20 3.60
C GLU A 429 25.96 -13.18 2.76
N ARG A 430 27.20 -12.91 3.19
CA ARG A 430 28.14 -12.06 2.46
C ARG A 430 28.43 -12.69 1.10
N GLY A 431 28.17 -11.95 0.01
CA GLY A 431 28.27 -12.43 -1.37
C GLY A 431 26.94 -12.84 -2.02
N SER A 432 25.84 -12.93 -1.26
CA SER A 432 24.52 -13.25 -1.81
C SER A 432 24.08 -12.26 -2.89
N LYS A 433 23.43 -12.74 -3.96
CA LYS A 433 22.87 -11.92 -5.02
C LYS A 433 21.39 -11.65 -4.75
N ILE A 434 21.08 -10.41 -4.37
CA ILE A 434 19.71 -9.99 -4.06
C ILE A 434 19.16 -9.12 -5.19
N GLY A 435 18.04 -9.51 -5.76
CA GLY A 435 17.37 -8.71 -6.78
C GLY A 435 16.55 -7.57 -6.17
N VAL A 436 16.60 -6.39 -6.80
CA VAL A 436 15.84 -5.20 -6.40
C VAL A 436 15.23 -4.52 -7.61
N VAL A 437 14.03 -3.95 -7.51
CA VAL A 437 13.40 -3.21 -8.62
C VAL A 437 13.88 -1.76 -8.62
N LYS A 438 14.41 -1.27 -9.74
CA LYS A 438 14.93 0.10 -9.92
C LYS A 438 13.83 1.15 -9.68
N GLY A 439 14.21 2.25 -9.03
CA GLY A 439 13.35 3.43 -8.84
C GLY A 439 12.48 3.41 -7.58
N ASN A 440 12.41 2.29 -6.86
CA ASN A 440 11.64 2.15 -5.63
C ASN A 440 12.51 2.30 -4.36
N VAL A 441 11.85 2.40 -3.20
CA VAL A 441 12.52 2.38 -1.88
C VAL A 441 13.40 1.14 -1.72
N GLU A 442 12.96 -0.01 -2.24
CA GLU A 442 13.69 -1.28 -2.28
C GLU A 442 15.09 -1.16 -2.91
N HIS A 443 15.21 -0.39 -4.01
CA HIS A 443 16.48 -0.15 -4.70
C HIS A 443 17.46 0.62 -3.82
N SER A 444 16.99 1.72 -3.22
CA SER A 444 17.83 2.53 -2.33
C SER A 444 18.30 1.75 -1.10
N LEU A 445 17.46 0.83 -0.60
CA LEU A 445 17.78 -0.04 0.51
C LEU A 445 18.79 -1.11 0.10
N GLY A 446 18.60 -1.72 -1.08
CA GLY A 446 19.52 -2.70 -1.64
C GLY A 446 20.93 -2.15 -1.81
N MET A 447 21.06 -0.92 -2.34
CA MET A 447 22.36 -0.26 -2.49
C MET A 447 23.06 0.01 -1.14
N ARG A 448 22.29 0.32 -0.08
CA ARG A 448 22.83 0.50 1.28
C ARG A 448 23.30 -0.82 1.90
N ILE A 449 22.55 -1.91 1.68
CA ILE A 449 22.91 -3.25 2.16
C ILE A 449 24.15 -3.77 1.43
N ASN A 450 24.31 -3.39 0.15
CA ASN A 450 25.49 -3.75 -0.64
C ASN A 450 26.80 -3.26 -0.02
N GLY A 451 26.87 -1.98 0.35
CA GLY A 451 28.08 -1.41 0.97
C GLY A 451 28.33 -1.85 2.41
N SER A 452 27.29 -2.15 3.20
CA SER A 452 27.42 -2.43 4.63
C SER A 452 27.59 -3.91 5.00
N LYS A 453 26.98 -4.83 4.22
CA LYS A 453 27.00 -6.27 4.51
C LYS A 453 27.71 -7.11 3.44
N GLY A 454 28.24 -6.48 2.38
CA GLY A 454 28.94 -7.18 1.29
C GLY A 454 28.02 -8.06 0.45
N VAL A 455 26.77 -7.66 0.27
CA VAL A 455 25.72 -8.38 -0.47
C VAL A 455 25.55 -7.75 -1.86
N THR A 456 25.57 -8.51 -2.94
CA THR A 456 25.46 -7.91 -4.29
C THR A 456 24.00 -7.64 -4.64
N SER A 457 23.57 -6.37 -4.61
CA SER A 457 22.23 -5.97 -5.05
C SER A 457 22.18 -5.81 -6.58
N ILE A 458 21.38 -6.63 -7.26
CA ILE A 458 21.22 -6.62 -8.72
C ILE A 458 19.93 -5.88 -9.10
N PRO A 459 20.02 -4.75 -9.82
CA PRO A 459 18.85 -3.93 -10.08
C PRO A 459 18.11 -4.32 -11.37
N PHE A 460 16.82 -4.64 -11.25
CA PHE A 460 15.91 -5.04 -12.33
C PHE A 460 14.96 -3.91 -12.72
N SER A 461 14.51 -3.89 -13.98
CA SER A 461 13.56 -2.88 -14.47
C SER A 461 12.11 -3.18 -14.10
N THR A 462 11.73 -4.45 -13.98
CA THR A 462 10.34 -4.88 -13.73
C THR A 462 10.27 -6.01 -12.70
N LYS A 463 9.14 -6.10 -11.96
CA LYS A 463 8.88 -7.21 -11.02
C LYS A 463 8.89 -8.58 -11.71
N ASP A 464 8.47 -8.67 -12.98
CA ASP A 464 8.48 -9.94 -13.74
C ASP A 464 9.90 -10.40 -14.09
N SER A 465 10.76 -9.48 -14.50
CA SER A 465 12.18 -9.80 -14.76
C SER A 465 12.90 -10.27 -13.49
N LEU A 466 12.56 -9.68 -12.34
CA LEU A 466 13.02 -10.11 -11.02
C LEU A 466 12.50 -11.52 -10.69
N LEU A 467 11.22 -11.78 -10.94
CA LEU A 467 10.61 -13.10 -10.75
C LEU A 467 11.29 -14.17 -11.62
N GLN A 468 11.61 -13.86 -12.87
CA GLN A 468 12.35 -14.76 -13.76
C GLN A 468 13.77 -15.02 -13.26
N GLY A 469 14.45 -14.00 -12.71
CA GLY A 469 15.77 -14.15 -12.08
C GLY A 469 15.76 -15.09 -10.86
N LEU A 470 14.71 -15.01 -10.03
CA LEU A 470 14.52 -15.90 -8.89
C LEU A 470 14.21 -17.34 -9.32
N LYS A 471 13.42 -17.52 -10.39
CA LYS A 471 13.11 -18.84 -10.97
C LYS A 471 14.34 -19.49 -11.61
N SER A 472 15.18 -18.72 -12.29
CA SER A 472 16.39 -19.20 -12.97
C SER A 472 17.59 -19.44 -12.05
N ARG A 473 17.44 -19.26 -10.72
CA ARG A 473 18.51 -19.38 -9.70
C ARG A 473 19.72 -18.45 -9.96
N THR A 474 19.52 -17.37 -10.71
CA THR A 474 20.56 -16.34 -10.86
C THR A 474 20.64 -15.43 -9.63
N LEU A 475 19.54 -15.38 -8.87
CA LEU A 475 19.37 -14.65 -7.62
C LEU A 475 19.12 -15.62 -6.45
N ASP A 476 19.71 -15.28 -5.32
CA ASP A 476 19.56 -16.00 -4.05
C ASP A 476 18.35 -15.49 -3.27
N GLY A 477 18.00 -14.21 -3.48
CA GLY A 477 16.87 -13.57 -2.85
C GLY A 477 16.42 -12.28 -3.54
N ALA A 478 15.42 -11.62 -2.97
CA ALA A 478 14.89 -10.34 -3.43
C ALA A 478 14.43 -9.46 -2.27
N LEU A 479 14.49 -8.13 -2.45
CA LEU A 479 13.84 -7.18 -1.55
C LEU A 479 12.46 -6.81 -2.10
N ILE A 480 11.43 -7.01 -1.29
CA ILE A 480 10.04 -6.82 -1.70
C ILE A 480 9.27 -6.13 -0.58
N ASP A 481 8.44 -5.14 -0.93
CA ASP A 481 7.51 -4.51 0.00
C ASP A 481 6.59 -5.52 0.71
N VAL A 482 6.34 -5.34 2.01
CA VAL A 482 5.58 -6.30 2.84
C VAL A 482 4.17 -6.58 2.28
N LEU A 483 3.53 -5.60 1.64
CA LEU A 483 2.18 -5.74 1.07
C LEU A 483 2.13 -6.69 -0.14
N THR A 484 3.23 -6.84 -0.88
CA THR A 484 3.28 -7.70 -2.07
C THR A 484 3.98 -9.02 -1.84
N VAL A 485 4.45 -9.33 -0.62
CA VAL A 485 5.14 -10.58 -0.30
C VAL A 485 4.30 -11.82 -0.64
N ASP A 486 3.08 -11.92 -0.11
CA ASP A 486 2.22 -13.09 -0.33
C ASP A 486 1.84 -13.35 -1.79
N PRO A 487 1.34 -12.36 -2.56
CA PRO A 487 1.04 -12.58 -3.98
C PRO A 487 2.32 -12.89 -4.77
N PHE A 488 3.46 -12.35 -4.37
CA PHE A 488 4.74 -12.64 -5.02
C PHE A 488 5.23 -14.06 -4.74
N ILE A 489 5.12 -14.55 -3.50
CA ILE A 489 5.41 -15.96 -3.13
C ILE A 489 4.47 -16.91 -3.88
N LYS A 490 3.18 -16.56 -3.99
CA LYS A 490 2.22 -17.34 -4.79
C LYS A 490 2.62 -17.39 -6.28
N ALA A 491 3.09 -16.28 -6.86
CA ALA A 491 3.56 -16.22 -8.25
C ALA A 491 4.85 -17.04 -8.52
N LEU A 492 5.64 -17.30 -7.46
CA LEU A 492 6.81 -18.19 -7.52
C LEU A 492 6.43 -19.68 -7.59
N ASN A 493 5.15 -20.04 -7.41
CA ASN A 493 4.60 -21.38 -7.58
C ASN A 493 5.36 -22.48 -6.78
N ASN A 494 5.67 -22.19 -5.50
CA ASN A 494 5.89 -23.11 -4.36
C ASN A 494 7.12 -22.85 -3.47
N SER A 495 6.84 -22.96 -2.16
CA SER A 495 7.57 -23.38 -0.93
C SER A 495 9.07 -23.16 -0.71
N ASN A 496 9.86 -22.89 -1.73
CA ASN A 496 11.32 -22.85 -1.65
C ASN A 496 11.86 -21.48 -1.24
N PHE A 497 10.99 -20.51 -0.99
CA PHE A 497 11.36 -19.18 -0.51
C PHE A 497 10.69 -18.91 0.82
N GLN A 498 11.38 -18.18 1.68
CA GLN A 498 10.88 -17.72 2.97
C GLN A 498 11.28 -16.27 3.19
N VAL A 499 10.50 -15.58 4.01
CA VAL A 499 10.85 -14.25 4.49
C VAL A 499 11.94 -14.43 5.54
N ALA A 500 13.18 -14.05 5.23
CA ALA A 500 14.31 -14.17 6.16
C ALA A 500 14.23 -13.08 7.23
N LYS A 501 13.92 -11.85 6.83
CA LYS A 501 13.84 -10.70 7.74
C LYS A 501 12.99 -9.59 7.15
N ILE A 502 12.27 -8.88 8.01
CA ILE A 502 11.61 -7.62 7.65
C ILE A 502 12.50 -6.47 8.10
N ILE A 503 12.90 -5.62 7.17
CA ILE A 503 13.66 -4.40 7.47
C ILE A 503 12.64 -3.30 7.75
N PRO A 504 12.56 -2.78 8.99
CA PRO A 504 11.61 -1.73 9.34
C PRO A 504 12.04 -0.45 8.65
N LYS A 505 11.33 -0.11 7.58
CA LYS A 505 11.51 1.12 6.83
C LYS A 505 10.14 1.59 6.39
N LYS A 506 9.57 2.52 7.16
CA LYS A 506 8.28 3.11 6.82
C LYS A 506 8.36 3.88 5.51
N PHE A 507 7.40 3.63 4.62
CA PHE A 507 7.16 4.41 3.41
C PHE A 507 5.69 4.30 3.01
N TYR A 508 5.24 5.20 2.15
CA TYR A 508 3.85 5.28 1.72
C TYR A 508 3.72 4.98 0.24
N PHE A 509 2.69 4.22 -0.14
CA PHE A 509 2.19 4.18 -1.50
C PHE A 509 1.07 5.19 -1.66
N GLY A 510 1.15 5.98 -2.71
CA GLY A 510 0.22 7.08 -2.90
C GLY A 510 0.12 7.59 -4.32
N ILE A 511 -0.63 8.67 -4.43
CA ILE A 511 -0.99 9.36 -5.66
C ILE A 511 -0.22 10.67 -5.71
N THR A 512 0.45 11.00 -6.83
CA THR A 512 0.91 12.38 -7.03
C THR A 512 0.00 13.13 -8.00
N LEU A 513 -0.35 14.35 -7.59
CA LEU A 513 -1.15 15.31 -8.32
C LEU A 513 -0.25 16.45 -8.80
N THR A 514 -0.29 16.77 -10.08
CA THR A 514 0.50 17.85 -10.70
C THR A 514 -0.42 18.83 -11.43
N GLY A 515 0.11 19.99 -11.82
CA GLY A 515 -0.65 21.02 -12.53
C GLY A 515 -1.94 21.44 -11.80
N GLU A 516 -3.06 21.47 -12.53
CA GLU A 516 -4.38 21.82 -12.01
C GLU A 516 -4.99 20.73 -11.12
N ALA A 517 -4.57 19.46 -11.23
CA ALA A 517 -5.11 18.38 -10.42
C ALA A 517 -4.74 18.49 -8.93
N LYS A 518 -3.77 19.35 -8.56
CA LYS A 518 -3.44 19.67 -7.17
C LYS A 518 -4.65 20.15 -6.36
N TYR A 519 -5.60 20.84 -7.00
CA TYR A 519 -6.79 21.34 -6.32
C TYR A 519 -7.73 20.20 -5.87
N LEU A 520 -7.63 19.02 -6.48
CA LEU A 520 -8.38 17.83 -6.07
C LEU A 520 -7.80 17.16 -4.82
N ALA A 521 -6.60 17.56 -4.39
CA ALA A 521 -5.90 16.90 -3.28
C ALA A 521 -6.74 16.85 -2.01
N LYS A 522 -7.40 17.95 -1.67
CA LYS A 522 -8.24 18.06 -0.46
C LYS A 522 -9.44 17.12 -0.50
N TYR A 523 -10.05 16.91 -1.66
CA TYR A 523 -11.19 16.01 -1.83
C TYR A 523 -10.77 14.56 -1.78
N PHE A 524 -9.70 14.21 -2.50
CA PHE A 524 -9.14 12.86 -2.47
C PHE A 524 -8.68 12.51 -1.05
N GLU A 525 -8.06 13.44 -0.33
CA GLU A 525 -7.68 13.23 1.07
C GLU A 525 -8.91 12.99 1.96
N LYS A 526 -9.98 13.76 1.78
CA LYS A 526 -11.24 13.55 2.51
C LYS A 526 -11.83 12.17 2.24
N TYR A 527 -11.85 11.75 0.97
CA TYR A 527 -12.37 10.45 0.56
C TYR A 527 -11.51 9.30 1.13
N ILE A 528 -10.18 9.39 1.01
CA ILE A 528 -9.23 8.41 1.55
C ILE A 528 -9.40 8.28 3.08
N LYS A 529 -9.60 9.40 3.79
CA LYS A 529 -9.88 9.40 5.24
C LYS A 529 -11.25 8.81 5.60
N SER A 530 -12.24 8.93 4.71
CA SER A 530 -13.56 8.35 4.92
C SER A 530 -13.62 6.85 4.64
N ILE A 531 -12.66 6.32 3.88
CA ILE A 531 -12.48 4.88 3.73
C ILE A 531 -11.75 4.37 4.96
N SER A 532 -12.43 3.58 5.79
CA SER A 532 -11.77 2.70 6.75
C SER A 532 -10.94 1.69 5.97
N ILE A 533 -9.61 1.72 6.12
CA ILE A 533 -8.67 0.79 5.45
C ILE A 533 -9.03 -0.69 5.75
N GLU A 534 -9.78 -0.95 6.82
CA GLU A 534 -10.36 -2.25 7.17
C GLU A 534 -11.22 -2.85 6.03
N SER A 535 -12.00 -2.04 5.30
CA SER A 535 -12.88 -2.56 4.24
C SER A 535 -12.17 -2.85 2.91
N LEU A 536 -10.94 -2.35 2.71
CA LEU A 536 -10.13 -2.63 1.52
C LEU A 536 -9.21 -3.83 1.69
N ALA A 537 -8.85 -4.17 2.94
CA ALA A 537 -8.15 -5.41 3.25
C ALA A 537 -9.08 -6.64 3.15
N GLU A 538 -10.39 -6.45 3.32
CA GLU A 538 -11.36 -7.54 3.42
C GLU A 538 -11.76 -8.20 2.08
N GLN A 539 -11.39 -7.63 0.93
CA GLN A 539 -11.61 -8.27 -0.39
C GLN A 539 -10.53 -9.31 -0.78
N ARG A 540 -9.59 -9.63 0.12
CA ARG A 540 -8.82 -10.87 0.05
C ARG A 540 -8.66 -11.44 1.46
N PRO A 541 -9.07 -12.68 1.74
CA PRO A 541 -8.97 -13.23 3.09
C PRO A 541 -7.49 -13.34 3.47
N VAL A 542 -7.05 -12.44 4.35
CA VAL A 542 -5.90 -12.67 5.22
C VAL A 542 -6.46 -13.39 6.43
N THR A 543 -6.53 -14.72 6.34
CA THR A 543 -6.73 -15.55 7.52
C THR A 543 -5.43 -15.54 8.31
N ILE A 544 -5.21 -14.51 9.12
CA ILE A 544 -4.47 -14.68 10.36
C ILE A 544 -5.52 -15.11 11.36
N GLN A 545 -5.48 -16.38 11.76
CA GLN A 545 -6.32 -16.85 12.86
C GLN A 545 -5.83 -16.18 14.15
N GLU A 546 -6.38 -15.01 14.48
CA GLU A 546 -6.46 -14.56 15.86
C GLU A 546 -7.54 -15.39 16.55
N LYS A 547 -7.10 -16.39 17.29
CA LYS A 547 -7.94 -17.08 18.27
C LYS A 547 -8.00 -16.20 19.51
N SER A 548 -9.06 -15.42 19.65
CA SER A 548 -9.32 -14.60 20.83
C SER A 548 -9.86 -15.45 21.99
N SER A 549 -9.14 -15.42 23.11
CA SER A 549 -9.71 -15.49 24.47
C SER A 549 -8.69 -14.87 25.45
N PRO A 550 -9.13 -14.14 26.50
CA PRO A 550 -8.33 -13.11 27.15
C PRO A 550 -7.64 -13.63 28.42
N GLN A 551 -6.32 -13.44 28.56
CA GLN A 551 -5.71 -13.29 29.88
C GLN A 551 -4.28 -12.69 29.84
N ASP A 552 -4.14 -11.59 30.58
CA ASP A 552 -2.98 -11.06 31.32
C ASP A 552 -1.62 -10.77 30.62
N ASP A 553 -1.36 -9.46 30.52
CA ASP A 553 -0.08 -8.75 30.74
C ASP A 553 1.24 -9.52 30.64
N LYS A 554 1.96 -9.30 29.52
CA LYS A 554 3.42 -9.01 29.45
C LYS A 554 3.85 -8.64 28.03
N PRO A 555 4.93 -7.84 27.84
CA PRO A 555 5.33 -7.35 26.53
C PRO A 555 5.92 -8.51 25.69
N SER A 556 5.22 -8.88 24.61
CA SER A 556 5.65 -9.92 23.69
C SER A 556 6.56 -9.34 22.59
N GLU A 557 7.85 -9.68 22.65
CA GLU A 557 8.74 -9.65 21.49
C GLU A 557 8.22 -10.62 20.43
N SER A 558 7.85 -10.10 19.26
CA SER A 558 7.38 -10.87 18.12
C SER A 558 8.57 -11.33 17.27
N SER A 559 9.09 -12.52 17.56
CA SER A 559 9.81 -13.34 16.59
C SER A 559 9.10 -14.69 16.51
N HIS A 560 8.35 -14.91 15.44
CA HIS A 560 8.05 -16.28 15.02
C HIS A 560 9.38 -16.91 14.58
N GLU A 561 10.11 -17.46 15.54
CA GLU A 561 11.09 -18.51 15.24
C GLU A 561 10.28 -19.75 14.87
N ASP A 562 10.20 -20.05 13.57
CA ASP A 562 9.93 -21.40 13.10
C ASP A 562 11.09 -22.27 13.60
N VAL A 563 11.02 -22.71 14.86
CA VAL A 563 11.95 -23.69 15.43
C VAL A 563 11.79 -24.95 14.59
N ILE A 564 12.73 -25.20 13.68
CA ILE A 564 12.77 -26.41 12.87
C ILE A 564 12.74 -27.59 13.87
N PRO A 565 11.68 -28.41 13.90
CA PRO A 565 11.56 -29.47 14.89
C PRO A 565 12.52 -30.59 14.51
N PHE A 566 13.76 -30.48 14.97
CA PHE A 566 14.84 -31.42 14.69
C PHE A 566 14.50 -32.87 15.09
N MET A 567 13.65 -33.02 16.11
CA MET A 567 13.21 -34.33 16.63
C MET A 567 11.95 -34.87 15.95
N ASP A 568 11.42 -34.21 14.93
CA ASP A 568 10.24 -34.73 14.23
C ASP A 568 10.62 -35.96 13.38
N PRO A 569 9.89 -37.09 13.52
CA PRO A 569 10.15 -38.32 12.76
C PRO A 569 10.10 -38.15 11.24
N GLY A 570 9.40 -37.11 10.77
CA GLY A 570 9.25 -36.79 9.35
C GLY A 570 10.48 -36.14 8.71
N THR A 571 11.42 -35.61 9.50
CA THR A 571 12.57 -34.87 8.97
C THR A 571 13.64 -35.80 8.39
N GLU A 572 14.19 -35.43 7.23
CA GLU A 572 15.29 -36.18 6.58
C GLU A 572 16.56 -36.23 7.45
N LEU A 573 16.78 -35.21 8.27
CA LEU A 573 17.89 -35.16 9.23
C LEU A 573 17.75 -36.23 10.30
N PHE A 574 16.57 -36.36 10.93
CA PHE A 574 16.31 -37.38 11.93
C PHE A 574 16.50 -38.79 11.37
N LYS A 575 15.98 -39.06 10.16
CA LYS A 575 16.16 -40.35 9.47
C LYS A 575 17.64 -40.66 9.19
N ARG A 576 18.40 -39.68 8.68
CA ARG A 576 19.84 -39.86 8.42
C ARG A 576 20.64 -40.07 9.71
N ALA A 577 20.36 -39.30 10.76
CA ALA A 577 21.01 -39.46 12.06
C ALA A 577 20.72 -40.85 12.66
N LEU A 578 19.49 -41.34 12.55
CA LEU A 578 19.10 -42.69 12.97
C LEU A 578 19.81 -43.78 12.15
N MET A 579 19.91 -43.61 10.83
CA MET A 579 20.64 -44.56 9.98
C MET A 579 22.14 -44.60 10.29
N ILE A 580 22.78 -43.44 10.48
CA ILE A 580 24.22 -43.36 10.78
C ILE A 580 24.51 -43.95 12.17
N SER A 581 23.72 -43.59 13.18
CA SER A 581 23.88 -44.14 14.54
C SER A 581 23.58 -45.64 14.58
N GLY A 582 22.55 -46.11 13.86
CA GLY A 582 22.25 -47.53 13.69
C GLY A 582 23.37 -48.29 13.00
N PHE A 583 23.91 -47.77 11.89
CA PHE A 583 25.05 -48.36 11.19
C PHE A 583 26.30 -48.40 12.07
N GLY A 584 26.59 -47.31 12.78
CA GLY A 584 27.71 -47.24 13.73
C GLY A 584 27.60 -48.31 14.82
N LEU A 585 26.41 -48.50 15.39
CA LEU A 585 26.15 -49.54 16.37
C LEU A 585 26.37 -50.95 15.80
N VAL A 586 25.89 -51.21 14.59
CA VAL A 586 26.13 -52.49 13.88
C VAL A 586 27.62 -52.73 13.67
N VAL A 587 28.37 -51.71 13.25
CA VAL A 587 29.84 -51.82 13.09
C VAL A 587 30.51 -52.12 14.43
N CYS A 588 30.15 -51.41 15.51
CA CYS A 588 30.69 -51.68 16.85
C CYS A 588 30.40 -53.11 17.33
N VAL A 589 29.19 -53.62 17.09
CA VAL A 589 28.81 -55.00 17.43
C VAL A 589 29.62 -55.99 16.60
N ILE A 590 29.76 -55.77 15.30
CA ILE A 590 30.57 -56.62 14.41
C ILE A 590 32.04 -56.62 14.86
N CYS A 591 32.63 -55.44 15.15
CA CYS A 591 33.98 -55.34 15.68
C CYS A 591 34.12 -56.07 17.03
N GLY A 592 33.13 -55.97 17.91
CA GLY A 592 33.08 -56.69 19.18
C GLY A 592 33.02 -58.20 18.99
N LEU A 593 32.21 -58.68 18.04
CA LEU A 593 32.13 -60.09 17.68
C LEU A 593 33.43 -60.58 17.06
N ILE A 594 34.04 -59.82 16.14
CA ILE A 594 35.35 -60.13 15.54
C ILE A 594 36.41 -60.22 16.63
N TYR A 595 36.45 -59.26 17.56
CA TYR A 595 37.36 -59.30 18.70
C TYR A 595 37.13 -60.54 19.57
N HIS A 596 35.87 -60.86 19.87
CA HIS A 596 35.53 -62.04 20.66
C HIS A 596 35.95 -63.34 19.94
N PHE A 597 35.70 -63.46 18.64
CA PHE A 597 36.12 -64.61 17.82
C PHE A 597 37.64 -64.69 17.65
N ALA A 598 38.33 -63.56 17.47
CA ALA A 598 39.80 -63.51 17.43
C ALA A 598 40.41 -63.94 18.77
N LYS A 599 39.84 -63.47 19.89
CA LYS A 599 40.26 -63.87 21.23
C LYS A 599 39.95 -65.33 21.53
N ALA A 600 38.77 -65.81 21.16
CA ALA A 600 38.36 -67.20 21.33
C ALA A 600 39.19 -68.15 20.45
N SER A 601 39.50 -67.76 19.21
CA SER A 601 40.36 -68.56 18.33
C SER A 601 41.81 -68.60 18.80
N LEU A 602 42.36 -67.48 19.30
CA LEU A 602 43.68 -67.45 19.96
C LEU A 602 43.72 -68.33 21.21
N LYS A 603 42.68 -68.29 22.04
CA LYS A 603 42.58 -69.12 23.25
C LYS A 603 42.40 -70.61 22.92
N CYS A 604 41.58 -70.96 21.93
CA CYS A 604 41.48 -72.32 21.38
C CYS A 604 42.79 -72.82 20.75
N ARG A 605 43.64 -71.91 20.24
CA ARG A 605 44.96 -72.26 19.70
C ARG A 605 45.98 -72.56 20.81
N GLN A 606 45.84 -71.92 21.98
CA GLN A 606 46.61 -72.20 23.19
C GLN A 606 46.07 -73.42 23.97
N ASP A 607 44.76 -73.61 24.03
CA ASP A 607 44.05 -74.72 24.71
C ASP A 607 43.79 -75.92 23.79
N LYS A 608 44.71 -76.24 22.86
CA LYS A 608 44.64 -77.51 22.12
C LYS A 608 45.08 -78.63 23.09
N PRO A 609 44.18 -79.49 23.61
CA PRO A 609 44.58 -80.51 24.57
C PRO A 609 45.49 -81.54 23.89
N ARG A 610 46.65 -81.83 24.51
CA ARG A 610 47.20 -83.18 24.46
C ARG A 610 46.18 -84.08 25.17
N ASP A 611 45.70 -85.09 24.47
CA ASP A 611 44.91 -86.22 24.97
C ASP A 611 43.56 -85.94 25.71
N PRO A 612 42.40 -86.44 25.23
CA PRO A 612 41.10 -86.31 25.94
C PRO A 612 41.11 -86.85 27.39
N ASN A 613 42.00 -87.79 27.73
CA ASN A 613 42.16 -88.26 29.10
C ASN A 613 42.82 -87.23 30.02
N GLU A 614 43.71 -86.38 29.50
CA GLU A 614 44.40 -85.35 30.29
C GLU A 614 43.43 -84.23 30.70
N LYS A 615 42.48 -83.88 29.81
CA LYS A 615 41.37 -82.96 30.14
C LYS A 615 40.46 -83.52 31.23
N LEU A 616 40.10 -84.80 31.18
CA LEU A 616 39.26 -85.42 32.21
C LEU A 616 39.96 -85.48 33.57
N ILE A 617 41.27 -85.75 33.56
CA ILE A 617 42.11 -85.76 34.78
C ILE A 617 42.24 -84.35 35.35
N ALA A 618 42.51 -83.35 34.52
CA ALA A 618 42.58 -81.95 34.93
C ALA A 618 41.23 -81.46 35.49
N LEU A 619 40.12 -81.77 34.83
CA LEU A 619 38.78 -81.38 35.29
C LEU A 619 38.42 -82.06 36.63
N ARG A 620 38.80 -83.34 36.79
CA ARG A 620 38.62 -84.07 38.07
C ARG A 620 39.55 -83.56 39.17
N ALA A 621 40.71 -83.00 38.83
CA ALA A 621 41.61 -82.38 39.79
C ALA A 621 41.05 -81.02 40.24
N GLU A 622 40.60 -80.19 39.30
CA GLU A 622 40.00 -78.89 39.56
C GLU A 622 38.68 -79.02 40.35
N MET A 623 37.82 -79.98 39.98
CA MET A 623 36.63 -80.30 40.77
C MET A 623 36.97 -80.76 42.19
N ARG A 624 38.04 -81.55 42.37
CA ARG A 624 38.48 -81.98 43.71
C ARG A 624 38.98 -80.81 44.54
N GLU A 625 39.74 -79.90 43.94
CA GLU A 625 40.24 -78.71 44.62
C GLU A 625 39.08 -77.80 45.08
N ILE A 626 38.09 -77.56 44.21
CA ILE A 626 36.88 -76.81 44.54
C ILE A 626 36.11 -77.49 45.68
N LEU A 627 35.99 -78.82 45.64
CA LEU A 627 35.26 -79.58 46.65
C LEU A 627 35.98 -79.55 48.01
N ASP A 628 37.31 -79.65 48.01
CA ASP A 628 38.15 -79.54 49.21
C ASP A 628 38.11 -78.13 49.81
N GLU A 629 38.16 -77.10 48.96
CA GLU A 629 38.06 -75.72 49.42
C GLU A 629 36.67 -75.43 49.99
N PHE A 630 35.61 -75.92 49.36
CA PHE A 630 34.25 -75.84 49.89
C PHE A 630 34.17 -76.55 51.24
N HIS A 631 34.69 -77.77 51.35
CA HIS A 631 34.68 -78.54 52.59
C HIS A 631 35.42 -77.79 53.72
N LYS A 632 36.62 -77.26 53.45
CA LYS A 632 37.39 -76.44 54.39
C LYS A 632 36.62 -75.18 54.82
N ARG A 633 35.98 -74.46 53.88
CA ARG A 633 35.17 -73.27 54.18
C ARG A 633 33.98 -73.62 55.07
N VAL A 634 33.25 -74.70 54.75
CA VAL A 634 32.10 -75.16 55.53
C VAL A 634 32.54 -75.57 56.93
N GLN A 635 33.61 -76.35 57.05
CA GLN A 635 34.13 -76.84 58.33
C GLN A 635 34.62 -75.68 59.21
N LYS A 636 35.31 -74.70 58.63
CA LYS A 636 35.73 -73.47 59.33
C LYS A 636 34.52 -72.66 59.82
N ARG A 637 33.48 -72.53 59.00
CA ARG A 637 32.24 -71.82 59.36
C ARG A 637 31.47 -72.57 60.45
N TYR A 638 31.40 -73.89 60.35
CA TYR A 638 30.78 -74.76 61.36
C TYR A 638 31.51 -74.67 62.71
N CYS A 639 32.84 -74.74 62.73
CA CYS A 639 33.63 -74.52 63.94
C CYS A 639 33.43 -73.12 64.54
N ALA A 640 33.42 -72.08 63.71
CA ALA A 640 33.17 -70.70 64.15
C ALA A 640 31.76 -70.55 64.77
N LEU A 641 30.75 -71.17 64.16
CA LEU A 641 29.38 -71.19 64.68
C LEU A 641 29.28 -71.97 66.00
N LYS A 642 29.94 -73.13 66.11
CA LYS A 642 29.99 -73.93 67.34
C LYS A 642 30.66 -73.16 68.49
N ILE A 643 31.75 -72.44 68.23
CA ILE A 643 32.42 -71.57 69.21
C ILE A 643 31.49 -70.41 69.61
N LYS A 644 30.80 -69.78 68.65
CA LYS A 644 29.85 -68.69 68.90
C LYS A 644 28.69 -69.17 69.78
N GLN A 645 28.13 -70.34 69.50
CA GLN A 645 27.04 -70.95 70.26
C GLN A 645 27.49 -71.30 71.69
N ARG A 646 28.71 -71.83 71.86
CA ARG A 646 29.29 -72.11 73.19
C ARG A 646 29.52 -70.82 74.01
N LYS A 647 29.97 -69.74 73.37
CA LYS A 647 30.10 -68.41 74.00
C LYS A 647 28.73 -67.83 74.39
N GLN A 648 27.71 -68.01 73.56
CA GLN A 648 26.34 -67.57 73.89
C GLN A 648 25.75 -68.36 75.05
N LEU A 649 25.93 -69.69 75.08
CA LEU A 649 25.53 -70.55 76.20
C LEU A 649 26.23 -70.15 77.50
N LEU A 650 27.54 -69.87 77.47
CA LEU A 650 28.31 -69.38 78.62
C LEU A 650 27.82 -68.00 79.10
N LYS A 651 27.45 -67.09 78.19
CA LYS A 651 26.85 -65.81 78.55
C LYS A 651 25.48 -66.00 79.20
N LEU A 652 24.65 -66.90 78.67
CA LEU A 652 23.33 -67.21 79.24
C LEU A 652 23.45 -67.84 80.62
N THR A 653 24.35 -68.80 80.83
CA THR A 653 24.61 -69.40 82.15
C THR A 653 25.14 -68.36 83.15
N ARG A 654 26.09 -67.51 82.74
CA ARG A 654 26.55 -66.38 83.59
C ARG A 654 25.42 -65.41 83.93
N SER A 655 24.54 -65.10 82.98
CA SER A 655 23.38 -64.23 83.25
C SER A 655 22.32 -64.91 84.15
N ALA A 656 22.15 -66.22 84.05
CA ALA A 656 21.27 -67.00 84.91
C ALA A 656 21.83 -67.10 86.34
N GLN A 657 23.14 -67.32 86.50
CA GLN A 657 23.81 -67.27 87.80
C GLN A 657 23.78 -65.86 88.41
N ALA A 658 23.98 -64.81 87.60
CA ALA A 658 23.86 -63.43 88.07
C ALA A 658 22.43 -63.11 88.54
N LYS A 659 21.39 -63.60 87.84
CA LYS A 659 19.99 -63.49 88.29
C LYS A 659 19.72 -64.27 89.58
N SER A 660 20.27 -65.49 89.72
CA SER A 660 20.14 -66.30 90.94
C SER A 660 20.81 -65.67 92.17
N ASN A 661 21.94 -64.97 91.98
CA ASN A 661 22.65 -64.29 93.07
C ASN A 661 22.03 -62.92 93.45
N MET A 662 21.11 -62.40 92.63
CA MET A 662 20.44 -61.11 92.85
C MET A 662 19.09 -61.20 93.56
N GLY A 663 18.69 -62.37 94.07
CA GLY A 663 17.58 -62.51 95.02
C GLY A 663 16.27 -61.85 94.57
N LEU A 664 15.63 -62.43 93.56
CA LEU A 664 14.20 -62.27 93.28
C LEU A 664 13.58 -63.65 93.11
#